data_AF-A0A7R9HUG9-F1
#
_entry.id   AF-A0A7R9HUG9-F1
#
_cell.length_a   1.000
_cell.length_b   1.000
_cell.length_c   1.000
_cell.angle_alpha   90.00
_cell.angle_beta   90.00
_cell.angle_gamma   90.00
#
_symmetry.space_group_name_H-M   'P 1'
#
loop_
_entity.id
_entity.type
_entity.pdbx_description
1 polymer ?
#
loop_
_entity_poly.entity_id
_entity_poly.type
_entity_poly.pdbx_seq_one_letter_code
_entity_poly.pdbx_strand_id
1 'polypeptide(L)'
;VCYFFQVMYALLMPALDPLSDKAFEFQFNFMKSGDAPVILEMLTKNNFLPSADAATKRSAYLTVLKICKLLLTVIGHVMSRVTEDPQSSPPQHIECGAPDGNLPLSPVAVLRNALHSIPSQNTEYMLRSVALKLAQGLAEQILMASSEGERARPMFLQALSRELPNMSTVRAVIRLAWASSSGNLQLLNASPEELHRMHDHRTATRLPDTEDVLVCKEALEVLTITLVLNPKCLEALVKDKMWHTFIIDLLLLCKNRSVRMAAAEQFLLISTWCSASQQPLQFCITLLFTVLGTTVVEHAAGSHEYFQLNYAFMSSCPLPNAETLLNAEINWLKMVRENVKTTGDTQVDEAVLEGHLGIAKELLSFMPPDKKYEIGSEDKRPEPINLVRELVEDFIFPASRLMLHLQRTGELCADQAVPVCSTPLTTNAAFDLLVGLCVACAPNMRLLVHMLTDMFYSDRDEPLEEWDYLPPVGPRPQKGFVGLKNAGATCYMNSVLQQLYMVESIRVGILASEGAAVDLNEDFSGEERLEGEGNMETNENECNDEKCGAEESRKEYNIGILKQVQAIFGHLAYSKLQYYVPRGLWRHFKLQGEPVNLREQQDAVEFFMSLVESIDEALKALGQEQIMGKILGGSYSDQKICKGCPHRYSKEEPFSVISVDIRNHSTLLDSLEQYVKGELLEGADAYHCDKCNKKVVTVKRLCVKKLPPILAIQLKRFEYDFERVCAIKFNDYFEFPRDLDMDPYTAKLEGEMIDCDYDEISKDICTKYQLSGIVVHSGQASGGHYYSYILHRHTDGTSKWYKFDDGEVSECKMDDDEEIKTQCFGGEYMGEVFDHMLKRLSYRRQKRWWNAYMLFYTRLDVEENSLIKSLNELSLSDTQLGTMKMPPAIERSVRKQNIKFMHNRNQFSAEYFQFVRKLVSCNSAPLIRQHNSEKLNSETEELLMLSCQLASRFLFHTGFHTKKTLRGAATEWYDVLCHHLRSSKPVRSWFAHNMLFKHPHRFCEYLLMCPSTEVRSAFMKIIVFLAHFSLQDGPCPPPMIDAPLILLDPHATLSDHLLHAVLLLLHKEVADHGRHLPHFFTLFHMYASLGINEKTQLLKLNVPATFMLVALDEGPGPAIKYQYPELTKLHQVVSQLIRCCDVSHKCQSSQMSQ
;
A
#
# COMPACT_ATOMS: atom_id res chain seq x y z
N VAL A 1 -50.36 13.94 -1.75
CA VAL A 1 -49.88 13.44 -3.08
C VAL A 1 -48.67 12.53 -2.94
N CYS A 2 -47.53 12.98 -2.39
CA CYS A 2 -46.35 12.13 -2.17
C CYS A 2 -46.65 10.82 -1.43
N TYR A 3 -47.40 10.88 -0.32
CA TYR A 3 -47.87 9.70 0.42
C TYR A 3 -48.60 8.67 -0.47
N PHE A 4 -49.48 9.11 -1.38
CA PHE A 4 -50.20 8.19 -2.26
C PHE A 4 -49.27 7.51 -3.27
N PHE A 5 -48.24 8.19 -3.75
CA PHE A 5 -47.22 7.56 -4.59
C PHE A 5 -46.43 6.51 -3.83
N GLN A 6 -46.05 6.79 -2.58
CA GLN A 6 -45.32 5.83 -1.75
C GLN A 6 -46.18 4.60 -1.44
N VAL A 7 -47.47 4.78 -1.12
CA VAL A 7 -48.42 3.69 -0.95
C VAL A 7 -48.57 2.89 -2.25
N MET A 8 -48.72 3.57 -3.39
CA MET A 8 -48.85 2.91 -4.68
C MET A 8 -47.59 2.09 -5.02
N TYR A 9 -46.40 2.64 -4.82
CA TYR A 9 -45.15 1.91 -5.03
C TYR A 9 -45.01 0.73 -4.06
N ALA A 10 -45.39 0.88 -2.80
CA ALA A 10 -45.38 -0.21 -1.82
C ALA A 10 -46.38 -1.34 -2.16
N LEU A 11 -47.47 -1.03 -2.88
CA LEU A 11 -48.40 -2.04 -3.40
C LEU A 11 -47.88 -2.72 -4.67
N LEU A 12 -47.15 -1.98 -5.53
CA LEU A 12 -46.51 -2.53 -6.73
C LEU A 12 -45.28 -3.38 -6.40
N MET A 13 -44.49 -2.96 -5.43
CA MET A 13 -43.26 -3.60 -4.98
C MET A 13 -43.30 -3.77 -3.45
N PRO A 14 -44.14 -4.69 -2.93
CA PRO A 14 -44.23 -4.90 -1.50
C PRO A 14 -42.92 -5.46 -0.95
N ALA A 15 -42.56 -5.03 0.26
CA ALA A 15 -41.35 -5.49 0.94
C ALA A 15 -41.39 -6.99 1.27
N LEU A 16 -42.60 -7.54 1.43
CA LEU A 16 -42.85 -8.95 1.67
C LEU A 16 -43.46 -9.58 0.42
N ASP A 17 -42.77 -10.58 -0.13
CA ASP A 17 -43.24 -11.46 -1.20
C ASP A 17 -43.86 -10.75 -2.44
N PRO A 18 -43.07 -9.93 -3.16
CA PRO A 18 -43.53 -9.22 -4.36
C PRO A 18 -43.81 -10.14 -5.56
N LEU A 19 -43.50 -11.44 -5.45
CA LEU A 19 -43.78 -12.46 -6.46
C LEU A 19 -45.04 -13.28 -6.15
N SER A 20 -45.72 -13.02 -5.02
CA SER A 20 -46.98 -13.68 -4.67
C SER A 20 -48.07 -13.45 -5.72
N ASP A 21 -49.06 -14.34 -5.76
CA ASP A 21 -50.18 -14.21 -6.70
C ASP A 21 -51.06 -12.98 -6.40
N LYS A 22 -51.16 -12.59 -5.12
CA LYS A 22 -51.87 -11.38 -4.70
C LYS A 22 -51.15 -10.10 -5.15
N ALA A 23 -49.82 -10.05 -5.02
CA ALA A 23 -49.03 -8.93 -5.51
C ALA A 23 -49.09 -8.86 -7.04
N PHE A 24 -48.98 -10.02 -7.71
CA PHE A 24 -49.10 -10.14 -9.16
C PHE A 24 -50.45 -9.63 -9.66
N GLU A 25 -51.56 -9.96 -9.00
CA GLU A 25 -52.89 -9.47 -9.38
C GLU A 25 -52.97 -7.94 -9.37
N PHE A 26 -52.48 -7.28 -8.32
CA PHE A 26 -52.45 -5.82 -8.25
C PHE A 26 -51.52 -5.20 -9.30
N GLN A 27 -50.28 -5.71 -9.41
CA GLN A 27 -49.30 -5.26 -10.40
C GLN A 27 -49.82 -5.40 -11.84
N PHE A 28 -50.45 -6.54 -12.14
CA PHE A 28 -50.99 -6.86 -13.45
C PHE A 28 -52.19 -5.97 -13.80
N ASN A 29 -53.11 -5.77 -12.85
CA ASN A 29 -54.25 -4.87 -13.02
C ASN A 29 -53.82 -3.40 -13.17
N PHE A 30 -52.76 -2.98 -12.48
CA PHE A 30 -52.17 -1.65 -12.65
C PHE A 30 -51.62 -1.45 -14.07
N MET A 31 -50.87 -2.42 -14.61
CA MET A 31 -50.40 -2.37 -15.99
C MET A 31 -51.56 -2.34 -17.02
N LYS A 32 -52.69 -2.98 -16.68
CA LYS A 32 -53.90 -3.02 -17.52
C LYS A 32 -54.74 -1.75 -17.52
N SER A 33 -54.66 -0.93 -16.47
CA SER A 33 -55.58 0.19 -16.29
C SER A 33 -55.48 1.24 -17.40
N GLY A 34 -54.36 1.26 -18.14
CA GLY A 34 -54.08 2.23 -19.19
C GLY A 34 -53.51 3.54 -18.66
N ASP A 35 -53.27 3.66 -17.35
CA ASP A 35 -52.79 4.88 -16.70
C ASP A 35 -51.25 4.99 -16.63
N ALA A 36 -50.52 3.97 -17.07
CA ALA A 36 -49.05 3.99 -17.10
C ALA A 36 -48.43 5.17 -17.90
N PRO A 37 -49.00 5.62 -19.05
CA PRO A 37 -48.56 6.84 -19.71
C PRO A 37 -48.72 8.10 -18.85
N VAL A 38 -49.72 8.15 -17.96
CA VAL A 38 -49.95 9.27 -17.05
C VAL A 38 -48.79 9.42 -16.06
N ILE A 39 -48.21 8.31 -15.60
CA ILE A 39 -47.03 8.32 -14.72
C ILE A 39 -45.79 8.84 -15.46
N LEU A 40 -45.59 8.45 -16.73
CA LEU A 40 -44.51 9.00 -17.56
C LEU A 40 -44.71 10.50 -17.86
N GLU A 41 -45.97 10.94 -18.07
CA GLU A 41 -46.31 12.35 -18.21
C GLU A 41 -46.01 13.18 -16.96
N MET A 42 -46.00 12.59 -15.76
CA MET A 42 -45.65 13.31 -14.53
C MET A 42 -44.18 13.76 -14.52
N LEU A 43 -43.30 13.06 -15.25
CA LEU A 43 -41.91 13.50 -15.43
C LEU A 43 -41.82 14.70 -16.38
N THR A 44 -42.71 14.80 -17.37
CA THR A 44 -42.67 15.83 -18.43
C THR A 44 -43.53 17.06 -18.15
N LYS A 45 -44.52 16.98 -17.26
CA LYS A 45 -45.34 18.13 -16.85
C LYS A 45 -44.48 19.15 -16.14
N ASN A 46 -44.32 20.33 -16.76
CA ASN A 46 -43.59 21.47 -16.20
C ASN A 46 -44.06 21.74 -14.78
N ASN A 47 -43.18 21.50 -13.81
CA ASN A 47 -43.37 21.75 -12.38
C ASN A 47 -44.32 20.75 -11.66
N PHE A 48 -44.04 19.44 -11.76
CA PHE A 48 -44.68 18.43 -10.90
C PHE A 48 -44.53 18.82 -9.41
N LEU A 49 -45.67 19.00 -8.74
CA LEU A 49 -45.80 19.54 -7.38
C LEU A 49 -45.18 20.95 -7.21
N PRO A 50 -45.69 21.99 -7.91
CA PRO A 50 -45.03 23.30 -7.98
C PRO A 50 -44.93 23.99 -6.61
N SER A 51 -45.94 23.76 -5.75
CA SER A 51 -46.10 24.34 -4.42
C SER A 51 -45.47 23.51 -3.29
N ALA A 52 -44.84 22.38 -3.60
CA ALA A 52 -44.20 21.53 -2.59
C ALA A 52 -42.80 22.04 -2.21
N ASP A 53 -42.42 21.80 -0.96
CA ASP A 53 -41.06 22.02 -0.49
C ASP A 53 -40.06 21.05 -1.16
N ALA A 54 -38.76 21.35 -1.07
CA ALA A 54 -37.72 20.59 -1.75
C ALA A 54 -37.67 19.11 -1.30
N ALA A 55 -37.88 18.80 -0.02
CA ALA A 55 -37.83 17.43 0.48
C ALA A 55 -39.02 16.61 -0.06
N THR A 56 -40.23 17.19 -0.02
CA THR A 56 -41.42 16.55 -0.60
C THR A 56 -41.26 16.34 -2.11
N LYS A 57 -40.68 17.30 -2.84
CA LYS A 57 -40.39 17.15 -4.28
C LYS A 57 -39.43 15.99 -4.54
N ARG A 58 -38.29 15.91 -3.83
CA ARG A 58 -37.32 14.81 -3.99
C ARG A 58 -37.95 13.45 -3.76
N SER A 59 -38.67 13.29 -2.64
CA SER A 59 -39.33 12.03 -2.30
C SER A 59 -40.38 11.61 -3.35
N ALA A 60 -41.14 12.58 -3.87
CA ALA A 60 -42.12 12.33 -4.92
C ALA A 60 -41.45 11.91 -6.24
N TYR A 61 -40.42 12.64 -6.70
CA TYR A 61 -39.68 12.29 -7.91
C TYR A 61 -38.97 10.94 -7.80
N LEU A 62 -38.35 10.64 -6.66
CA LEU A 62 -37.73 9.34 -6.40
C LEU A 62 -38.75 8.21 -6.56
N THR A 63 -39.93 8.37 -5.97
CA THR A 63 -40.99 7.35 -6.04
C THR A 63 -41.53 7.19 -7.46
N VAL A 64 -41.75 8.30 -8.17
CA VAL A 64 -42.19 8.28 -9.58
C VAL A 64 -41.14 7.59 -10.46
N LEU A 65 -39.85 7.89 -10.29
CA LEU A 65 -38.76 7.24 -11.04
C LEU A 65 -38.75 5.72 -10.81
N LYS A 66 -38.93 5.26 -9.57
CA LYS A 66 -38.99 3.82 -9.27
C LYS A 66 -40.18 3.12 -9.93
N ILE A 67 -41.34 3.80 -9.99
CA ILE A 67 -42.51 3.28 -10.71
C ILE A 67 -42.23 3.26 -12.22
N CYS A 68 -41.67 4.34 -12.78
CA CYS A 68 -41.28 4.42 -14.19
C CYS A 68 -40.27 3.32 -14.57
N LYS A 69 -39.28 3.04 -13.73
CA LYS A 69 -38.30 1.98 -13.92
C LYS A 69 -38.99 0.62 -14.09
N LEU A 70 -39.87 0.25 -13.16
CA LEU A 70 -40.66 -0.98 -13.23
C LEU A 70 -41.52 -1.03 -14.51
N LEU A 71 -42.27 0.05 -14.79
CA LEU A 71 -43.14 0.16 -15.97
C LEU A 71 -42.36 -0.06 -17.27
N LEU A 72 -41.24 0.65 -17.44
CA LEU A 72 -40.42 0.60 -18.66
C LEU A 72 -39.70 -0.75 -18.82
N THR A 73 -39.22 -1.34 -17.72
CA THR A 73 -38.64 -2.70 -17.76
C THR A 73 -39.68 -3.76 -18.15
N VAL A 74 -40.92 -3.66 -17.64
CA VAL A 74 -42.03 -4.54 -18.07
C VAL A 74 -42.32 -4.36 -19.57
N ILE A 75 -42.42 -3.11 -20.04
CA ILE A 75 -42.66 -2.80 -21.45
C ILE A 75 -41.55 -3.39 -22.34
N GLY A 76 -40.28 -3.27 -21.95
CA GLY A 76 -39.16 -3.85 -22.70
C GLY A 76 -39.25 -5.37 -22.83
N HIS A 77 -39.56 -6.07 -21.74
CA HIS A 77 -39.72 -7.53 -21.78
C HIS A 77 -40.95 -7.98 -22.56
N VAL A 78 -42.05 -7.22 -22.53
CA VAL A 78 -43.22 -7.48 -23.38
C VAL A 78 -42.86 -7.30 -24.86
N MET A 79 -42.19 -6.21 -25.22
CA MET A 79 -41.73 -5.97 -26.59
C MET A 79 -40.80 -7.07 -27.09
N SER A 80 -39.85 -7.52 -26.27
CA SER A 80 -38.94 -8.61 -26.63
C SER A 80 -39.64 -9.95 -26.87
N ARG A 81 -40.81 -10.20 -26.25
CA ARG A 81 -41.57 -11.45 -26.38
C ARG A 81 -42.60 -11.41 -27.52
N VAL A 82 -43.29 -10.29 -27.70
CA VAL A 82 -44.34 -10.15 -28.73
C VAL A 82 -43.76 -10.07 -30.15
N THR A 83 -42.49 -9.70 -30.28
CA THR A 83 -41.78 -9.61 -31.57
C THR A 83 -41.04 -10.89 -31.97
N GLU A 84 -41.22 -12.01 -31.24
CA GLU A 84 -40.59 -13.29 -31.55
C GLU A 84 -41.26 -13.99 -32.74
N ASP A 85 -40.43 -14.44 -33.68
CA ASP A 85 -40.83 -15.39 -34.71
C ASP A 85 -40.79 -16.80 -34.08
N PRO A 86 -41.89 -17.59 -34.07
CA PRO A 86 -42.01 -18.85 -33.34
C PRO A 86 -41.06 -19.99 -33.77
N GLN A 87 -40.11 -19.75 -34.69
CA GLN A 87 -39.11 -20.73 -35.14
C GLN A 87 -37.69 -20.53 -34.58
N SER A 88 -37.43 -19.53 -33.73
CA SER A 88 -36.11 -19.38 -33.10
C SER A 88 -36.00 -20.18 -31.78
N SER A 89 -35.10 -21.17 -31.73
CA SER A 89 -34.81 -21.95 -30.53
C SER A 89 -34.13 -21.10 -29.44
N PRO A 90 -34.29 -21.45 -28.14
CA PRO A 90 -33.66 -20.70 -27.06
C PRO A 90 -32.14 -20.90 -27.11
N PRO A 91 -31.32 -19.83 -27.01
CA PRO A 91 -29.87 -20.03 -26.95
C PRO A 91 -29.49 -20.62 -25.59
N GLN A 92 -28.79 -21.75 -25.63
CA GLN A 92 -28.02 -22.24 -24.50
C GLN A 92 -26.95 -21.20 -24.15
N HIS A 93 -26.69 -21.01 -22.85
CA HIS A 93 -25.65 -20.17 -22.25
C HIS A 93 -24.49 -19.84 -23.20
N ILE A 94 -24.52 -18.64 -23.80
CA ILE A 94 -23.34 -18.05 -24.42
C ILE A 94 -22.65 -17.27 -23.32
N GLU A 95 -21.62 -17.88 -22.73
CA GLU A 95 -20.57 -17.16 -22.02
C GLU A 95 -19.97 -16.10 -22.97
N CYS A 96 -19.51 -14.99 -22.39
CA CYS A 96 -19.00 -13.76 -22.99
C CYS A 96 -17.85 -13.98 -24.01
N GLY A 97 -18.12 -14.65 -25.12
CA GLY A 97 -17.24 -14.86 -26.26
C GLY A 97 -17.65 -13.92 -27.40
N ALA A 98 -16.65 -13.38 -28.08
CA ALA A 98 -16.76 -12.41 -29.17
C ALA A 98 -17.90 -12.76 -30.17
N PRO A 99 -18.72 -11.79 -30.60
CA PRO A 99 -19.57 -12.00 -31.76
C PRO A 99 -18.67 -12.15 -32.98
N ASP A 100 -18.67 -13.33 -33.60
CA ASP A 100 -18.13 -13.50 -34.95
C ASP A 100 -18.73 -12.42 -35.86
N GLY A 101 -17.85 -11.75 -36.61
CA GLY A 101 -18.12 -10.46 -37.23
C GLY A 101 -19.30 -10.42 -38.22
N ASN A 102 -19.84 -9.21 -38.33
CA ASN A 102 -20.55 -8.66 -39.50
C ASN A 102 -21.99 -9.14 -39.82
N LEU A 103 -22.74 -9.70 -38.88
CA LEU A 103 -24.21 -9.81 -39.03
C LEU A 103 -24.92 -8.70 -38.22
N PRO A 104 -25.70 -7.80 -38.85
CA PRO A 104 -26.45 -6.79 -38.11
C PRO A 104 -27.47 -7.48 -37.20
N LEU A 105 -27.26 -7.37 -35.88
CA LEU A 105 -28.20 -7.87 -34.88
C LEU A 105 -29.57 -7.21 -35.13
N SER A 106 -30.61 -8.03 -35.21
CA SER A 106 -31.99 -7.54 -35.25
C SER A 106 -32.22 -6.58 -34.08
N PRO A 107 -32.94 -5.45 -34.26
CA PRO A 107 -33.22 -4.52 -33.17
C PRO A 107 -33.93 -5.16 -31.96
N VAL A 108 -34.57 -6.31 -32.16
CA VAL A 108 -35.16 -7.15 -31.10
C VAL A 108 -34.10 -7.92 -30.30
N ALA A 109 -33.07 -8.44 -30.98
CA ALA A 109 -31.95 -9.13 -30.34
C ALA A 109 -31.11 -8.18 -29.47
N VAL A 110 -30.91 -6.94 -29.93
CA VAL A 110 -30.24 -5.88 -29.16
C VAL A 110 -31.03 -5.53 -27.90
N LEU A 111 -32.35 -5.33 -28.02
CA LEU A 111 -33.22 -5.09 -26.87
C LEU A 111 -33.15 -6.23 -25.85
N ARG A 112 -33.17 -7.49 -26.30
CA ARG A 112 -33.06 -8.66 -25.43
C ARG A 112 -31.73 -8.69 -24.67
N ASN A 113 -30.62 -8.49 -25.38
CA ASN A 113 -29.29 -8.47 -24.77
C ASN A 113 -29.14 -7.30 -23.79
N ALA A 114 -29.63 -6.11 -24.14
CA ALA A 114 -29.65 -4.96 -23.25
C ALA A 114 -30.44 -5.23 -21.97
N LEU A 115 -31.62 -5.86 -22.09
CA LEU A 115 -32.46 -6.22 -20.94
C LEU A 115 -31.85 -7.32 -20.06
N HIS A 116 -30.85 -8.07 -20.53
CA HIS A 116 -30.07 -8.97 -19.67
C HIS A 116 -29.18 -8.20 -18.70
N SER A 117 -28.60 -7.09 -19.13
CA SER A 117 -27.68 -6.27 -18.34
C SER A 117 -28.37 -5.09 -17.63
N ILE A 118 -29.53 -4.65 -18.12
CA ILE A 118 -30.27 -3.46 -17.67
C ILE A 118 -31.71 -3.85 -17.29
N PRO A 119 -32.20 -3.57 -16.07
CA PRO A 119 -31.49 -3.01 -14.91
C PRO A 119 -30.43 -3.96 -14.35
N SER A 120 -29.47 -3.44 -13.57
CA SER A 120 -28.30 -4.21 -13.10
C SER A 120 -28.69 -5.50 -12.37
N GLN A 121 -28.07 -6.62 -12.76
CA GLN A 121 -28.44 -7.95 -12.27
C GLN A 121 -28.17 -8.13 -10.77
N ASN A 122 -27.12 -7.48 -10.26
CA ASN A 122 -26.68 -7.64 -8.87
C ASN A 122 -27.50 -6.80 -7.89
N THR A 123 -28.02 -5.65 -8.31
CA THR A 123 -28.74 -4.71 -7.45
C THR A 123 -30.26 -4.76 -7.62
N GLU A 124 -30.76 -5.15 -8.80
CA GLU A 124 -32.18 -5.06 -9.19
C GLU A 124 -32.84 -6.43 -9.47
N TYR A 125 -32.35 -7.51 -8.86
CA TYR A 125 -32.86 -8.87 -9.08
C TYR A 125 -34.39 -9.00 -8.89
N MET A 126 -34.95 -8.37 -7.85
CA MET A 126 -36.38 -8.45 -7.55
C MET A 126 -37.23 -7.70 -8.57
N LEU A 127 -36.83 -6.49 -8.97
CA LEU A 127 -37.52 -5.72 -9.99
C LEU A 127 -37.53 -6.48 -11.32
N ARG A 128 -36.41 -7.08 -11.72
CA ARG A 128 -36.31 -7.93 -12.92
C ARG A 128 -37.25 -9.12 -12.85
N SER A 129 -37.29 -9.81 -11.71
CA SER A 129 -38.14 -11.00 -11.52
C SER A 129 -39.62 -10.67 -11.61
N VAL A 130 -40.05 -9.58 -10.97
CA VAL A 130 -41.43 -9.06 -11.06
C VAL A 130 -41.75 -8.65 -12.49
N ALA A 131 -40.85 -7.92 -13.15
CA ALA A 131 -41.05 -7.46 -14.53
C ALA A 131 -41.19 -8.63 -15.52
N LEU A 132 -40.38 -9.68 -15.38
CA LEU A 132 -40.45 -10.89 -16.20
C LEU A 132 -41.77 -11.65 -16.02
N LYS A 133 -42.25 -11.79 -14.77
CA LYS A 133 -43.54 -12.42 -14.44
C LYS A 133 -44.70 -11.64 -15.06
N LEU A 134 -44.70 -10.31 -14.90
CA LEU A 134 -45.72 -9.42 -15.48
C LEU A 134 -45.71 -9.44 -17.00
N ALA A 135 -44.53 -9.37 -17.61
CA ALA A 135 -44.41 -9.40 -19.07
C ALA A 135 -44.92 -10.72 -19.67
N GLN A 136 -44.86 -11.83 -18.93
CA GLN A 136 -45.34 -13.13 -19.41
C GLN A 136 -46.86 -13.12 -19.53
N GLY A 137 -47.55 -12.76 -18.44
CA GLY A 137 -49.01 -12.68 -18.45
C GLY A 137 -49.56 -11.62 -19.42
N LEU A 138 -48.83 -10.51 -19.61
CA LEU A 138 -49.27 -9.43 -20.51
C LEU A 138 -49.08 -9.80 -21.99
N ALA A 139 -47.96 -10.44 -22.35
CA ALA A 139 -47.70 -10.87 -23.73
C ALA A 139 -48.73 -11.91 -24.21
N GLU A 140 -49.08 -12.89 -23.36
CA GLU A 140 -50.09 -13.91 -23.66
C GLU A 140 -51.47 -13.27 -23.96
N GLN A 141 -51.88 -12.24 -23.19
CA GLN A 141 -53.17 -11.58 -23.41
C GLN A 141 -53.20 -10.66 -24.64
N ILE A 142 -52.09 -10.00 -24.99
CA ILE A 142 -51.96 -9.17 -26.19
C ILE A 142 -52.10 -10.04 -27.46
N LEU A 143 -51.55 -11.25 -27.44
CA LEU A 143 -51.63 -12.22 -28.54
C LEU A 143 -53.03 -12.84 -28.71
N MET A 144 -53.82 -12.96 -27.63
CA MET A 144 -55.15 -13.59 -27.63
C MET A 144 -56.34 -12.64 -27.95
N ALA A 145 -56.10 -11.34 -28.20
CA ALA A 145 -57.11 -10.37 -28.64
C ALA A 145 -58.44 -10.33 -27.83
N SER A 146 -58.36 -10.43 -26.50
CA SER A 146 -59.54 -10.32 -25.60
C SER A 146 -60.03 -8.87 -25.43
N SER A 147 -61.32 -8.67 -25.12
CA SER A 147 -61.95 -7.34 -24.92
C SER A 147 -61.36 -6.54 -23.75
N GLU A 148 -60.75 -7.20 -22.77
CA GLU A 148 -60.04 -6.55 -21.65
C GLU A 148 -58.61 -6.12 -22.01
N GLY A 149 -57.99 -6.76 -23.01
CA GLY A 149 -56.67 -6.38 -23.52
C GLY A 149 -56.69 -5.09 -24.34
N GLU A 150 -57.85 -4.65 -24.84
CA GLU A 150 -57.97 -3.45 -25.69
C GLU A 150 -57.62 -2.13 -24.99
N ARG A 151 -57.76 -2.02 -23.65
CA ARG A 151 -57.43 -0.78 -22.91
C ARG A 151 -55.94 -0.52 -22.75
N ALA A 152 -55.14 -1.57 -22.58
CA ALA A 152 -53.67 -1.46 -22.44
C ALA A 152 -52.95 -1.50 -23.81
N ARG A 153 -53.64 -2.01 -24.84
CA ARG A 153 -53.13 -2.17 -26.21
C ARG A 153 -52.51 -0.89 -26.82
N PRO A 154 -53.06 0.33 -26.64
CA PRO A 154 -52.50 1.55 -27.23
C PRO A 154 -51.08 1.86 -26.74
N MET A 155 -50.81 1.67 -25.45
CA MET A 155 -49.47 1.90 -24.87
C MET A 155 -48.45 0.89 -25.40
N PHE A 156 -48.81 -0.39 -25.47
CA PHE A 156 -47.93 -1.41 -26.02
C PHE A 156 -47.75 -1.28 -27.54
N LEU A 157 -48.76 -0.84 -28.28
CA LEU A 157 -48.65 -0.52 -29.70
C LEU A 157 -47.73 0.69 -29.95
N GLN A 158 -47.81 1.74 -29.11
CA GLN A 158 -46.90 2.89 -29.15
C GLN A 158 -45.46 2.53 -28.75
N ALA A 159 -45.29 1.60 -27.81
CA ALA A 159 -43.96 1.07 -27.47
C ALA A 159 -43.39 0.22 -28.63
N LEU A 160 -44.22 -0.63 -29.25
CA LEU A 160 -43.86 -1.43 -30.43
C LEU A 160 -43.54 -0.54 -31.67
N SER A 161 -44.19 0.61 -31.82
CA SER A 161 -43.85 1.62 -32.85
C SER A 161 -42.63 2.49 -32.48
N ARG A 162 -42.05 2.30 -31.29
CA ARG A 162 -40.93 3.09 -30.73
C ARG A 162 -41.27 4.57 -30.54
N GLU A 163 -42.52 4.88 -30.23
CA GLU A 163 -43.01 6.23 -29.95
C GLU A 163 -43.04 6.54 -28.44
N LEU A 164 -42.95 5.50 -27.59
CA LEU A 164 -42.91 5.58 -26.13
C LEU A 164 -41.72 4.79 -25.59
N PRO A 165 -40.82 5.38 -24.78
CA PRO A 165 -40.77 6.78 -24.35
C PRO A 165 -40.39 7.75 -25.49
N ASN A 166 -40.89 8.98 -25.42
CA ASN A 166 -40.61 10.05 -26.39
C ASN A 166 -39.45 10.96 -25.93
N MET A 167 -38.95 11.81 -26.84
CA MET A 167 -37.83 12.72 -26.57
C MET A 167 -38.10 13.70 -25.40
N SER A 168 -39.34 14.11 -25.16
CA SER A 168 -39.67 14.97 -24.01
C SER A 168 -39.46 14.25 -22.68
N THR A 169 -39.81 12.96 -22.60
CA THR A 169 -39.55 12.11 -21.43
C THR A 169 -38.05 11.97 -21.18
N VAL A 170 -37.28 11.68 -22.23
CA VAL A 170 -35.81 11.56 -22.15
C VAL A 170 -35.17 12.86 -21.63
N ARG A 171 -35.54 14.01 -22.20
CA ARG A 171 -35.04 15.33 -21.75
C ARG A 171 -35.43 15.66 -20.31
N ALA A 172 -36.64 15.27 -19.88
CA ALA A 172 -37.09 15.48 -18.51
C ALA A 172 -36.25 14.66 -17.51
N VAL A 173 -35.95 13.40 -17.84
CA VAL A 173 -35.10 12.53 -17.00
C VAL A 173 -33.67 13.05 -16.94
N ILE A 174 -33.09 13.50 -18.07
CA ILE A 174 -31.76 14.14 -18.09
C ILE A 174 -31.72 15.36 -17.16
N ARG A 175 -32.69 16.27 -17.27
CA ARG A 175 -32.76 17.47 -16.41
C ARG A 175 -32.92 17.11 -14.95
N LEU A 176 -33.68 16.05 -14.63
CA LEU A 176 -33.87 15.60 -13.25
C LEU A 176 -32.58 15.03 -12.66
N ALA A 177 -31.84 14.21 -13.42
CA ALA A 177 -30.53 13.70 -13.03
C ALA A 177 -29.53 14.85 -12.84
N TRP A 178 -29.51 15.83 -13.74
CA TRP A 178 -28.57 16.96 -13.71
C TRP A 178 -28.86 17.97 -12.59
N ALA A 179 -30.14 18.27 -12.33
CA ALA A 179 -30.50 19.16 -11.23
C ALA A 179 -30.23 18.49 -9.86
N SER A 180 -30.53 17.20 -9.72
CA SER A 180 -30.26 16.45 -8.48
C SER A 180 -28.76 16.25 -8.22
N SER A 181 -27.91 16.08 -9.24
CA SER A 181 -26.45 15.99 -9.06
C SER A 181 -25.85 17.27 -8.47
N SER A 182 -26.47 18.43 -8.72
CA SER A 182 -26.09 19.72 -8.12
C SER A 182 -26.66 19.98 -6.72
N GLY A 183 -27.52 19.09 -6.20
CA GLY A 183 -28.22 19.28 -4.92
C GLY A 183 -29.31 20.35 -4.96
N ASN A 184 -29.74 20.80 -6.15
CA ASN A 184 -30.74 21.85 -6.31
C ASN A 184 -31.83 21.50 -7.34
N LEU A 185 -32.83 20.76 -6.88
CA LEU A 185 -33.97 20.34 -7.70
C LEU A 185 -34.88 21.48 -8.19
N GLN A 186 -34.74 22.69 -7.64
CA GLN A 186 -35.53 23.85 -8.11
C GLN A 186 -35.08 24.33 -9.49
N LEU A 187 -33.86 23.96 -9.91
CA LEU A 187 -33.30 24.28 -11.22
C LEU A 187 -33.72 23.29 -12.32
N LEU A 188 -34.70 22.41 -12.06
CA LEU A 188 -35.17 21.41 -13.03
C LEU A 188 -35.57 22.02 -14.40
N ASN A 189 -36.09 23.25 -14.39
CA ASN A 189 -36.51 23.97 -15.59
C ASN A 189 -35.50 25.02 -16.07
N ALA A 190 -34.32 25.09 -15.44
CA ALA A 190 -33.26 26.03 -15.78
C ALA A 190 -32.67 25.72 -17.17
N SER A 191 -31.95 26.68 -17.73
CA SER A 191 -31.22 26.43 -18.99
C SER A 191 -30.06 25.46 -18.76
N PRO A 192 -29.61 24.70 -19.78
CA PRO A 192 -28.41 23.85 -19.65
C PRO A 192 -27.17 24.63 -19.17
N GLU A 193 -27.03 25.90 -19.56
CA GLU A 193 -25.94 26.78 -19.13
C GLU A 193 -26.05 27.18 -17.66
N GLU A 194 -27.26 27.26 -17.11
CA GLU A 194 -27.49 27.46 -15.66
C GLU A 194 -27.18 26.19 -14.87
N LEU A 195 -27.55 25.01 -15.37
CA LEU A 195 -27.23 23.72 -14.73
C LEU A 195 -25.72 23.44 -14.72
N HIS A 196 -25.03 23.78 -15.80
CA HIS A 196 -23.57 23.67 -15.89
C HIS A 196 -22.86 24.59 -14.89
N ARG A 197 -23.29 25.86 -14.79
CA ARG A 197 -22.72 26.82 -13.83
C ARG A 197 -22.81 26.38 -12.36
N MET A 198 -23.75 25.51 -12.02
CA MET A 198 -23.85 24.96 -10.66
C MET A 198 -22.75 23.96 -10.32
N HIS A 199 -22.11 23.38 -11.33
CA HIS A 199 -21.01 22.42 -11.18
C HIS A 199 -19.62 23.09 -11.26
N ASP A 200 -19.55 24.38 -11.63
CA ASP A 200 -18.33 25.18 -11.60
C ASP A 200 -17.86 25.47 -10.16
N HIS A 201 -16.54 25.39 -9.93
CA HIS A 201 -15.88 25.52 -8.63
C HIS A 201 -16.16 26.85 -7.92
N ARG A 202 -16.43 27.93 -8.68
CA ARG A 202 -16.61 29.29 -8.13
C ARG A 202 -18.03 29.57 -7.61
N THR A 203 -19.01 28.74 -7.98
CA THR A 203 -20.45 29.00 -7.76
C THR A 203 -21.19 27.89 -7.01
N ALA A 204 -20.57 26.72 -6.84
CA ALA A 204 -21.15 25.58 -6.11
C ALA A 204 -21.21 25.83 -4.59
N THR A 205 -22.37 26.27 -4.10
CA THR A 205 -22.62 26.65 -2.71
C THR A 205 -23.15 25.51 -1.82
N ARG A 206 -23.57 24.36 -2.39
CA ARG A 206 -24.17 23.23 -1.64
C ARG A 206 -23.82 21.87 -2.28
N LEU A 207 -23.44 20.89 -1.46
CA LEU A 207 -23.25 19.49 -1.87
C LEU A 207 -24.61 18.75 -1.88
N PRO A 208 -24.84 17.80 -2.82
CA PRO A 208 -26.07 17.01 -2.84
C PRO A 208 -26.18 16.13 -1.59
N ASP A 209 -27.36 16.13 -0.97
CA ASP A 209 -27.65 15.27 0.19
C ASP A 209 -27.95 13.82 -0.24
N THR A 210 -28.17 12.92 0.72
CA THR A 210 -28.40 11.50 0.44
C THR A 210 -29.62 11.25 -0.43
N GLU A 211 -30.69 12.07 -0.30
CA GLU A 211 -31.89 11.91 -1.11
C GLU A 211 -31.69 12.42 -2.53
N ASP A 212 -30.97 13.53 -2.71
CA ASP A 212 -30.57 14.04 -4.02
C ASP A 212 -29.73 13.00 -4.80
N VAL A 213 -28.78 12.35 -4.11
CA VAL A 213 -27.98 11.26 -4.70
C VAL A 213 -28.85 10.09 -5.15
N LEU A 214 -29.85 9.68 -4.37
CA LEU A 214 -30.77 8.60 -4.72
C LEU A 214 -31.65 8.96 -5.93
N VAL A 215 -32.18 10.20 -5.98
CA VAL A 215 -32.94 10.70 -7.13
C VAL A 215 -32.08 10.67 -8.39
N CYS A 216 -30.83 11.13 -8.30
CA CYS A 216 -29.90 11.14 -9.43
C CYS A 216 -29.61 9.73 -9.95
N LYS A 217 -29.29 8.78 -9.05
CA LYS A 217 -29.01 7.39 -9.41
C LYS A 217 -30.20 6.72 -10.12
N GLU A 218 -31.39 6.83 -9.54
CA GLU A 218 -32.60 6.25 -10.15
C GLU A 218 -32.95 6.94 -11.47
N ALA A 219 -32.71 8.25 -11.60
CA ALA A 219 -32.92 8.97 -12.85
C ALA A 219 -31.97 8.48 -13.95
N LEU A 220 -30.70 8.22 -13.63
CA LEU A 220 -29.73 7.68 -14.59
C LEU A 220 -30.09 6.26 -15.04
N GLU A 221 -30.54 5.39 -14.13
CA GLU A 221 -31.00 4.05 -14.50
C GLU A 221 -32.27 4.07 -15.37
N VAL A 222 -33.23 4.93 -15.03
CA VAL A 222 -34.42 5.17 -15.86
C VAL A 222 -34.01 5.71 -17.23
N LEU A 223 -33.05 6.63 -17.30
CA LEU A 223 -32.52 7.15 -18.56
C LEU A 223 -31.97 6.03 -19.43
N THR A 224 -31.15 5.14 -18.89
CA THR A 224 -30.63 3.97 -19.60
C THR A 224 -31.76 3.13 -20.19
N ILE A 225 -32.77 2.77 -19.38
CA ILE A 225 -33.93 1.98 -19.84
C ILE A 225 -34.71 2.72 -20.94
N THR A 226 -34.93 4.04 -20.80
CA THR A 226 -35.65 4.82 -21.83
C THR A 226 -34.94 4.83 -23.17
N LEU A 227 -33.60 4.88 -23.17
CA LEU A 227 -32.78 4.87 -24.38
C LEU A 227 -32.71 3.47 -25.02
N VAL A 228 -32.71 2.40 -24.22
CA VAL A 228 -32.84 1.02 -24.71
C VAL A 228 -34.16 0.82 -25.47
N LEU A 229 -35.27 1.34 -24.94
CA LEU A 229 -36.60 1.19 -25.55
C LEU A 229 -36.77 2.03 -26.82
N ASN A 230 -36.12 3.19 -26.90
CA ASN A 230 -36.15 4.07 -28.06
C ASN A 230 -34.74 4.52 -28.52
N PRO A 231 -34.01 3.67 -29.27
CA PRO A 231 -32.65 3.99 -29.73
C PRO A 231 -32.55 5.24 -30.61
N LYS A 232 -33.64 5.65 -31.29
CA LYS A 232 -33.68 6.88 -32.11
C LYS A 232 -33.45 8.13 -31.27
N CYS A 233 -33.82 8.11 -29.98
CA CYS A 233 -33.56 9.21 -29.07
C CYS A 233 -32.06 9.38 -28.81
N LEU A 234 -31.31 8.28 -28.69
CA LEU A 234 -29.86 8.32 -28.49
C LEU A 234 -29.14 8.92 -29.71
N GLU A 235 -29.53 8.53 -30.93
CA GLU A 235 -28.98 9.09 -32.17
C GLU A 235 -29.17 10.61 -32.30
N ALA A 236 -30.29 11.13 -31.76
CA ALA A 236 -30.56 12.56 -31.72
C ALA A 236 -29.78 13.27 -30.60
N LEU A 237 -29.66 12.66 -29.41
CA LEU A 237 -28.91 13.21 -28.27
C LEU A 237 -27.42 13.34 -28.54
N VAL A 238 -26.81 12.37 -29.22
CA VAL A 238 -25.39 12.39 -29.60
C VAL A 238 -25.01 13.63 -30.42
N LYS A 239 -25.98 14.28 -31.09
CA LYS A 239 -25.77 15.51 -31.85
C LYS A 239 -26.09 16.79 -31.05
N ASP A 240 -26.65 16.66 -29.86
CA ASP A 240 -27.11 17.78 -29.02
C ASP A 240 -26.01 18.21 -28.05
N LYS A 241 -25.66 19.51 -28.05
CA LYS A 241 -24.64 20.07 -27.14
C LYS A 241 -24.98 19.83 -25.67
N MET A 242 -26.27 19.81 -25.34
CA MET A 242 -26.76 19.57 -23.98
C MET A 242 -26.34 18.20 -23.45
N TRP A 243 -26.27 17.19 -24.31
CA TRP A 243 -25.82 15.84 -23.97
C TRP A 243 -24.31 15.80 -23.65
N HIS A 244 -23.48 16.52 -24.43
CA HIS A 244 -22.04 16.62 -24.16
C HIS A 244 -21.77 17.17 -22.76
N THR A 245 -22.38 18.31 -22.44
CA THR A 245 -22.19 18.99 -21.16
C THR A 245 -22.73 18.15 -20.01
N PHE A 246 -23.88 17.50 -20.18
CA PHE A 246 -24.44 16.59 -19.17
C PHE A 246 -23.48 15.45 -18.80
N ILE A 247 -22.86 14.82 -19.80
CA ILE A 247 -21.86 13.75 -19.58
C ILE A 247 -20.67 14.28 -18.79
N ILE A 248 -20.09 15.41 -19.22
CA ILE A 248 -18.91 16.02 -18.57
C ILE A 248 -19.23 16.42 -17.13
N ASP A 249 -20.38 17.07 -16.90
CA ASP A 249 -20.78 17.56 -15.59
C ASP A 249 -20.93 16.42 -14.58
N LEU A 250 -21.58 15.32 -14.97
CA LEU A 250 -21.83 14.21 -14.06
C LEU A 250 -20.61 13.32 -13.84
N LEU A 251 -19.68 13.24 -14.80
CA LEU A 251 -18.48 12.39 -14.70
C LEU A 251 -17.27 13.10 -14.09
N LEU A 252 -17.12 14.41 -14.30
CA LEU A 252 -15.92 15.16 -13.91
C LEU A 252 -16.23 16.28 -12.91
N LEU A 253 -17.24 17.10 -13.19
CA LEU A 253 -17.50 18.30 -12.38
C LEU A 253 -18.32 18.02 -11.12
N CYS A 254 -19.08 16.92 -11.09
CA CYS A 254 -19.89 16.55 -9.94
C CYS A 254 -19.00 16.20 -8.74
N LYS A 255 -19.19 16.94 -7.64
CA LYS A 255 -18.40 16.76 -6.41
C LYS A 255 -18.71 15.44 -5.68
N ASN A 256 -19.88 14.83 -5.91
CA ASN A 256 -20.28 13.61 -5.23
C ASN A 256 -19.83 12.35 -5.97
N ARG A 257 -18.90 11.61 -5.36
CA ARG A 257 -18.34 10.36 -5.91
C ARG A 257 -19.41 9.30 -6.22
N SER A 258 -20.44 9.16 -5.39
CA SER A 258 -21.50 8.18 -5.60
C SER A 258 -22.33 8.46 -6.86
N VAL A 259 -22.49 9.74 -7.22
CA VAL A 259 -23.15 10.15 -8.46
C VAL A 259 -22.22 9.86 -9.65
N ARG A 260 -20.94 10.21 -9.56
CA ARG A 260 -19.96 9.93 -10.64
C ARG A 260 -19.85 8.44 -10.97
N MET A 261 -19.79 7.56 -9.96
CA MET A 261 -19.77 6.10 -10.18
C MET A 261 -21.02 5.61 -10.91
N ALA A 262 -22.20 6.07 -10.48
CA ALA A 262 -23.45 5.70 -11.14
C ALA A 262 -23.53 6.25 -12.57
N ALA A 263 -23.06 7.49 -12.80
CA ALA A 263 -22.98 8.08 -14.12
C ALA A 263 -22.02 7.29 -15.04
N ALA A 264 -20.84 6.90 -14.55
CA ALA A 264 -19.90 6.08 -15.30
C ALA A 264 -20.50 4.72 -15.69
N GLU A 265 -21.13 4.02 -14.75
CA GLU A 265 -21.80 2.74 -15.03
C GLU A 265 -22.92 2.90 -16.06
N GLN A 266 -23.81 3.87 -15.87
CA GLN A 266 -24.97 4.06 -16.75
C GLN A 266 -24.58 4.59 -18.14
N PHE A 267 -23.62 5.51 -18.25
CA PHE A 267 -23.14 5.97 -19.55
C PHE A 267 -22.41 4.86 -20.31
N LEU A 268 -21.69 3.96 -19.62
CA LEU A 268 -21.10 2.79 -20.25
C LEU A 268 -22.18 1.88 -20.84
N LEU A 269 -23.23 1.58 -20.05
CA LEU A 269 -24.36 0.77 -20.51
C LEU A 269 -25.09 1.43 -21.68
N ILE A 270 -25.30 2.75 -21.64
CA ILE A 270 -25.91 3.52 -22.74
C ILE A 270 -25.06 3.43 -24.01
N SER A 271 -23.75 3.56 -23.88
CA SER A 271 -22.82 3.55 -25.00
C SER A 271 -22.69 2.17 -25.65
N THR A 272 -22.84 1.11 -24.87
CA THR A 272 -22.59 -0.28 -25.30
C THR A 272 -23.85 -1.06 -25.69
N TRP A 273 -24.98 -0.87 -25.00
CA TRP A 273 -26.16 -1.76 -25.13
C TRP A 273 -27.42 -1.08 -25.70
N CYS A 274 -27.50 0.27 -25.75
CA CYS A 274 -28.71 0.96 -26.22
C CYS A 274 -28.85 1.07 -27.74
N SER A 275 -27.80 0.77 -28.51
CA SER A 275 -27.81 0.85 -29.97
C SER A 275 -27.26 -0.41 -30.61
N ALA A 276 -27.81 -0.78 -31.77
CA ALA A 276 -27.24 -1.81 -32.63
C ALA A 276 -25.95 -1.32 -33.34
N SER A 277 -25.79 -0.01 -33.46
CA SER A 277 -24.60 0.63 -34.02
C SER A 277 -23.58 0.93 -32.93
N GLN A 278 -22.29 0.79 -33.24
CA GLN A 278 -21.20 1.17 -32.33
C GLN A 278 -20.90 2.69 -32.32
N GLN A 279 -21.71 3.50 -33.03
CA GLN A 279 -21.50 4.96 -33.11
C GLN A 279 -21.62 5.69 -31.77
N PRO A 280 -22.55 5.38 -30.86
CA PRO A 280 -22.62 6.04 -29.55
C PRO A 280 -21.37 5.81 -28.71
N LEU A 281 -20.78 4.61 -28.77
CA LEU A 281 -19.53 4.31 -28.09
C LEU A 281 -18.34 5.09 -28.67
N GLN A 282 -18.20 5.10 -30.01
CA GLN A 282 -17.17 5.91 -30.68
C GLN A 282 -17.28 7.39 -30.35
N PHE A 283 -18.52 7.90 -30.29
CA PHE A 283 -18.80 9.26 -29.88
C PHE A 283 -18.38 9.54 -28.43
N CYS A 284 -18.78 8.68 -27.48
CA CYS A 284 -18.43 8.86 -26.08
C CYS A 284 -16.91 8.82 -25.90
N ILE A 285 -16.20 7.87 -26.52
CA ILE A 285 -14.73 7.84 -26.51
C ILE A 285 -14.17 9.17 -27.04
N THR A 286 -14.63 9.63 -28.21
CA THR A 286 -14.17 10.88 -28.83
C THR A 286 -14.40 12.08 -27.91
N LEU A 287 -15.59 12.21 -27.33
CA LEU A 287 -15.94 13.30 -26.41
C LEU A 287 -15.00 13.33 -25.20
N LEU A 288 -14.74 12.17 -24.59
CA LEU A 288 -13.86 12.07 -23.42
C LEU A 288 -12.43 12.53 -23.80
N PHE A 289 -11.87 12.05 -24.91
CA PHE A 289 -10.55 12.54 -25.38
C PHE A 289 -10.49 14.05 -25.61
N THR A 290 -11.59 14.72 -25.99
CA THR A 290 -11.57 16.19 -26.17
C THR A 290 -11.39 16.99 -24.88
N VAL A 291 -11.74 16.42 -23.72
CA VAL A 291 -11.64 17.09 -22.41
C VAL A 291 -10.46 16.59 -21.56
N LEU A 292 -9.75 15.56 -22.04
CA LEU A 292 -8.63 14.93 -21.35
C LEU A 292 -7.49 15.91 -21.05
N GLY A 293 -7.12 16.75 -22.01
CA GLY A 293 -6.02 17.70 -21.86
C GLY A 293 -6.39 19.01 -21.13
N THR A 294 -7.65 19.20 -20.75
CA THR A 294 -8.14 20.46 -20.16
C THR A 294 -8.92 20.20 -18.87
N THR A 295 -10.20 19.87 -18.96
CA THR A 295 -11.11 19.73 -17.82
C THR A 295 -10.68 18.61 -16.86
N VAL A 296 -10.12 17.51 -17.37
CA VAL A 296 -9.63 16.41 -16.53
C VAL A 296 -8.45 16.87 -15.65
N VAL A 297 -7.52 17.63 -16.22
CA VAL A 297 -6.35 18.16 -15.48
C VAL A 297 -6.81 19.18 -14.42
N GLU A 298 -7.78 20.03 -14.74
CA GLU A 298 -8.37 20.99 -13.79
C GLU A 298 -9.13 20.31 -12.63
N HIS A 299 -9.66 19.10 -12.86
CA HIS A 299 -10.48 18.33 -11.90
C HIS A 299 -9.85 16.98 -11.53
N ALA A 300 -8.51 16.94 -11.49
CA ALA A 300 -7.73 15.71 -11.41
C ALA A 300 -8.14 14.75 -10.27
N ALA A 301 -8.28 15.25 -9.03
CA ALA A 301 -8.65 14.42 -7.87
C ALA A 301 -10.00 13.68 -8.02
N GLY A 302 -10.90 14.19 -8.87
CA GLY A 302 -12.22 13.60 -9.14
C GLY A 302 -12.29 12.72 -10.39
N SER A 303 -11.19 12.58 -11.14
CA SER A 303 -11.19 12.00 -12.49
C SER A 303 -11.17 10.47 -12.56
N HIS A 304 -10.99 9.76 -11.44
CA HIS A 304 -10.94 8.29 -11.41
C HIS A 304 -12.15 7.64 -12.11
N GLU A 305 -13.37 8.08 -11.80
CA GLU A 305 -14.59 7.53 -12.39
C GLU A 305 -14.73 7.85 -13.90
N TYR A 306 -14.11 8.94 -14.38
CA TYR A 306 -14.05 9.27 -15.80
C TYR A 306 -13.21 8.25 -16.58
N PHE A 307 -12.08 7.81 -16.03
CA PHE A 307 -11.22 6.82 -16.69
C PHE A 307 -11.83 5.40 -16.71
N GLN A 308 -12.81 5.11 -15.84
CA GLN A 308 -13.55 3.84 -15.84
C GLN A 308 -14.45 3.64 -17.07
N LEU A 309 -14.70 4.66 -17.88
CA LEU A 309 -15.51 4.54 -19.10
C LEU A 309 -14.77 3.96 -20.31
N ASN A 310 -13.45 3.74 -20.22
CA ASN A 310 -12.60 3.36 -21.35
C ASN A 310 -12.53 1.84 -21.66
N TYR A 311 -13.58 1.06 -21.36
CA TYR A 311 -13.62 -0.39 -21.64
C TYR A 311 -13.95 -0.74 -23.11
N ALA A 312 -13.21 -0.16 -24.05
CA ALA A 312 -13.39 -0.42 -25.48
C ALA A 312 -13.06 -1.89 -25.86
N PHE A 313 -12.16 -2.54 -25.12
CA PHE A 313 -11.75 -3.93 -25.36
C PHE A 313 -12.88 -4.95 -25.26
N MET A 314 -13.78 -4.81 -24.27
CA MET A 314 -14.87 -5.78 -24.05
C MET A 314 -15.99 -5.69 -25.10
N SER A 315 -16.05 -4.61 -25.86
CA SER A 315 -17.13 -4.33 -26.82
C SER A 315 -16.73 -4.56 -28.29
N SER A 316 -15.48 -4.94 -28.56
CA SER A 316 -14.92 -5.18 -29.90
C SER A 316 -15.25 -4.05 -30.90
N CYS A 317 -15.20 -2.80 -30.44
CA CYS A 317 -15.50 -1.62 -31.25
C CYS A 317 -14.26 -1.17 -32.03
N PRO A 318 -14.27 -1.13 -33.37
CA PRO A 318 -13.14 -0.64 -34.13
C PRO A 318 -12.99 0.87 -33.89
N LEU A 319 -11.81 1.27 -33.46
CA LEU A 319 -11.42 2.66 -33.25
C LEU A 319 -10.40 3.07 -34.32
N PRO A 320 -10.81 3.77 -35.41
CA PRO A 320 -9.95 4.03 -36.56
C PRO A 320 -8.67 4.82 -36.23
N ASN A 321 -8.72 5.68 -35.20
CA ASN A 321 -7.62 6.55 -34.79
C ASN A 321 -6.83 6.00 -33.58
N ALA A 322 -6.98 4.71 -33.26
CA ALA A 322 -6.36 4.12 -32.07
C ALA A 322 -4.83 4.27 -32.04
N GLU A 323 -4.14 4.09 -33.17
CA GLU A 323 -2.68 4.24 -33.25
C GLU A 323 -2.25 5.69 -33.00
N THR A 324 -2.97 6.68 -33.56
CA THR A 324 -2.68 8.11 -33.35
C THR A 324 -2.88 8.51 -31.89
N LEU A 325 -3.98 8.05 -31.28
CA LEU A 325 -4.26 8.30 -29.87
C LEU A 325 -3.20 7.64 -28.98
N LEU A 326 -2.82 6.39 -29.27
CA LEU A 326 -1.80 5.68 -28.49
C LEU A 326 -0.45 6.41 -28.54
N ASN A 327 -0.05 6.90 -29.70
CA ASN A 327 1.18 7.69 -29.83
C ASN A 327 1.11 9.02 -29.05
N ALA A 328 -0.05 9.68 -29.00
CA ALA A 328 -0.24 10.87 -28.19
C ALA A 328 -0.09 10.57 -26.69
N GLU A 329 -0.67 9.47 -26.22
CA GLU A 329 -0.54 9.01 -24.83
C GLU A 329 0.90 8.64 -24.47
N ILE A 330 1.62 7.92 -25.35
CA ILE A 330 3.03 7.59 -25.13
C ILE A 330 3.89 8.86 -25.04
N ASN A 331 3.64 9.86 -25.88
CA ASN A 331 4.36 11.13 -25.81
C ASN A 331 4.06 11.89 -24.52
N TRP A 332 2.82 11.86 -24.04
CA TRP A 332 2.43 12.44 -22.76
C TRP A 332 3.14 11.74 -21.59
N LEU A 333 3.18 10.41 -21.58
CA LEU A 333 3.91 9.63 -20.57
C LEU A 333 5.41 9.96 -20.57
N LYS A 334 6.02 10.12 -21.75
CA LYS A 334 7.42 10.55 -21.87
C LYS A 334 7.65 11.94 -21.32
N MET A 335 6.73 12.89 -21.53
CA MET A 335 6.82 14.22 -20.92
C MET A 335 6.81 14.14 -19.39
N VAL A 336 5.92 13.35 -18.79
CA VAL A 336 5.87 13.16 -17.32
C VAL A 336 7.17 12.53 -16.80
N ARG A 337 7.72 11.56 -17.53
CA ARG A 337 9.02 10.97 -17.20
C ARG A 337 10.15 12.01 -17.19
N GLU A 338 10.20 12.90 -18.18
CA GLU A 338 11.21 13.98 -18.20
C GLU A 338 11.00 15.00 -17.08
N ASN A 339 9.76 15.27 -16.67
CA ASN A 339 9.47 16.09 -15.48
C ASN A 339 10.06 15.46 -14.21
N VAL A 340 9.91 14.14 -14.04
CA VAL A 340 10.50 13.42 -12.89
C VAL A 340 12.03 13.45 -12.94
N LYS A 341 12.64 13.26 -14.12
CA LYS A 341 14.10 13.30 -14.28
C LYS A 341 14.68 14.69 -13.95
N THR A 342 13.96 15.76 -14.28
CA THR A 342 14.42 17.14 -14.09
C THR A 342 14.07 17.72 -12.72
N THR A 343 12.90 17.39 -12.17
CA THR A 343 12.37 18.01 -10.94
C THR A 343 12.29 17.05 -9.74
N GLY A 344 12.41 15.74 -9.96
CA GLY A 344 12.18 14.72 -8.92
C GLY A 344 10.69 14.48 -8.59
N ASP A 345 9.77 15.15 -9.28
CA ASP A 345 8.32 14.99 -9.13
C ASP A 345 7.65 14.87 -10.50
N THR A 346 6.52 14.17 -10.55
CA THR A 346 5.69 14.01 -11.75
C THR A 346 5.10 15.33 -12.23
N GLN A 347 4.86 16.29 -11.33
CA GLN A 347 4.12 17.55 -11.60
C GLN A 347 2.68 17.30 -12.09
N VAL A 348 2.15 16.08 -11.90
CA VAL A 348 0.81 15.67 -12.32
C VAL A 348 0.15 14.91 -11.18
N ASP A 349 -1.15 15.08 -11.03
CA ASP A 349 -1.94 14.33 -10.06
C ASP A 349 -1.95 12.83 -10.36
N GLU A 350 -1.89 12.00 -9.31
CA GLU A 350 -1.80 10.55 -9.44
C GLU A 350 -2.99 9.93 -10.19
N ALA A 351 -4.20 10.47 -10.03
CA ALA A 351 -5.41 9.97 -10.69
C ALA A 351 -5.31 10.12 -12.21
N VAL A 352 -4.70 11.23 -12.65
CA VAL A 352 -4.50 11.53 -14.07
C VAL A 352 -3.44 10.61 -14.64
N LEU A 353 -2.30 10.43 -13.96
CA LEU A 353 -1.26 9.48 -14.37
C LEU A 353 -1.78 8.04 -14.48
N GLU A 354 -2.52 7.55 -13.47
CA GLU A 354 -3.19 6.25 -13.50
C GLU A 354 -4.11 6.13 -14.73
N GLY A 355 -4.92 7.16 -14.97
CA GLY A 355 -5.85 7.22 -16.08
C GLY A 355 -5.18 7.14 -17.45
N HIS A 356 -4.12 7.93 -17.68
CA HIS A 356 -3.36 7.92 -18.94
C HIS A 356 -2.67 6.56 -19.18
N LEU A 357 -2.10 5.93 -18.14
CA LEU A 357 -1.55 4.58 -18.23
C LEU A 357 -2.62 3.55 -18.61
N GLY A 358 -3.81 3.65 -18.01
CA GLY A 358 -4.96 2.81 -18.33
C GLY A 358 -5.44 3.00 -19.77
N ILE A 359 -5.54 4.24 -20.24
CA ILE A 359 -5.90 4.55 -21.64
C ILE A 359 -4.89 3.94 -22.60
N ALA A 360 -3.59 4.12 -22.36
CA ALA A 360 -2.54 3.54 -23.21
C ALA A 360 -2.68 2.01 -23.30
N LYS A 361 -2.98 1.35 -22.18
CA LYS A 361 -3.20 -0.11 -22.12
C LYS A 361 -4.42 -0.54 -22.94
N GLU A 362 -5.53 0.19 -22.86
CA GLU A 362 -6.74 -0.12 -23.62
C GLU A 362 -6.53 0.13 -25.12
N LEU A 363 -5.84 1.22 -25.50
CA LEU A 363 -5.50 1.50 -26.90
C LEU A 363 -4.55 0.44 -27.51
N LEU A 364 -3.60 -0.07 -26.72
CA LEU A 364 -2.72 -1.17 -27.12
C LEU A 364 -3.47 -2.47 -27.45
N SER A 365 -4.66 -2.67 -26.90
CA SER A 365 -5.47 -3.86 -27.18
C SER A 365 -5.97 -3.92 -28.63
N PHE A 366 -6.03 -2.76 -29.33
CA PHE A 366 -6.38 -2.66 -30.75
C PHE A 366 -5.18 -2.88 -31.69
N MET A 367 -3.95 -2.93 -31.16
CA MET A 367 -2.74 -3.03 -31.96
C MET A 367 -2.39 -4.48 -32.27
N PRO A 368 -2.01 -4.82 -33.53
CA PRO A 368 -1.50 -6.15 -33.86
C PRO A 368 -0.13 -6.40 -33.20
N PRO A 369 0.30 -7.69 -33.06
CA PRO A 369 1.59 -8.04 -32.46
C PRO A 369 2.80 -7.30 -33.04
N ASP A 370 2.84 -7.09 -34.35
CA ASP A 370 3.93 -6.37 -35.02
C ASP A 370 4.05 -4.93 -34.53
N LYS A 371 2.91 -4.24 -34.38
CA LYS A 371 2.88 -2.86 -33.85
C LYS A 371 3.26 -2.79 -32.39
N LYS A 372 2.87 -3.80 -31.59
CA LYS A 372 3.32 -3.89 -30.20
C LYS A 372 4.84 -4.07 -30.11
N TYR A 373 5.44 -4.83 -31.02
CA TYR A 373 6.90 -4.97 -31.11
C TYR A 373 7.58 -3.64 -31.48
N GLU A 374 7.06 -2.92 -32.48
CA GLU A 374 7.56 -1.60 -32.91
C GLU A 374 7.59 -0.58 -31.76
N ILE A 375 6.57 -0.59 -30.89
CA ILE A 375 6.43 0.33 -29.74
C ILE A 375 7.25 -0.15 -28.53
N GLY A 376 7.36 -1.48 -28.36
CA GLY A 376 7.83 -2.08 -27.12
C GLY A 376 9.34 -2.32 -27.08
N SER A 377 9.92 -2.89 -28.15
CA SER A 377 11.29 -3.44 -28.11
C SER A 377 12.07 -3.36 -29.44
N GLU A 378 11.59 -2.62 -30.44
CA GLU A 378 12.30 -2.49 -31.72
C GLU A 378 13.48 -1.50 -31.64
N ASP A 379 14.70 -2.03 -31.49
CA ASP A 379 15.93 -1.23 -31.35
C ASP A 379 16.54 -0.78 -32.71
N LYS A 380 15.97 -1.18 -33.86
CA LYS A 380 16.54 -0.92 -35.20
C LYS A 380 16.13 0.42 -35.84
N ARG A 381 15.30 1.21 -35.15
CA ARG A 381 14.83 2.51 -35.65
C ARG A 381 15.84 3.63 -35.36
N PRO A 382 15.87 4.69 -36.19
CA PRO A 382 16.70 5.87 -35.94
C PRO A 382 16.32 6.60 -34.63
N GLU A 383 15.06 6.52 -34.21
CA GLU A 383 14.59 6.89 -32.87
C GLU A 383 13.90 5.67 -32.24
N PRO A 384 14.60 4.83 -31.47
CA PRO A 384 14.02 3.63 -30.88
C PRO A 384 13.01 4.01 -29.79
N ILE A 385 11.75 3.61 -29.96
CA ILE A 385 10.75 3.65 -28.89
C ILE A 385 10.85 2.31 -28.18
N ASN A 386 11.40 2.30 -26.97
CA ASN A 386 11.52 1.10 -26.15
C ASN A 386 10.65 1.25 -24.89
N LEU A 387 9.34 1.27 -25.09
CA LEU A 387 8.40 1.55 -24.01
C LEU A 387 8.49 0.49 -22.89
N VAL A 388 8.83 -0.75 -23.21
CA VAL A 388 9.05 -1.80 -22.19
C VAL A 388 10.18 -1.40 -21.26
N ARG A 389 11.34 -1.00 -21.80
CA ARG A 389 12.47 -0.57 -20.99
C ARG A 389 12.15 0.68 -20.20
N GLU A 390 11.55 1.70 -20.83
CA GLU A 390 11.19 2.95 -20.16
C GLU A 390 10.25 2.71 -18.96
N LEU A 391 9.22 1.88 -19.12
CA LEU A 391 8.31 1.54 -18.02
C LEU A 391 9.01 0.78 -16.89
N VAL A 392 9.86 -0.19 -17.22
CA VAL A 392 10.58 -0.99 -16.21
C VAL A 392 11.63 -0.14 -15.48
N GLU A 393 12.44 0.63 -16.21
CA GLU A 393 13.62 1.32 -15.68
C GLU A 393 13.32 2.71 -15.08
N ASP A 394 12.38 3.46 -15.65
CA ASP A 394 12.10 4.84 -15.21
C ASP A 394 10.78 4.92 -14.43
N PHE A 395 9.74 4.17 -14.84
CA PHE A 395 8.43 4.28 -14.18
C PHE A 395 8.33 3.45 -12.90
N ILE A 396 8.83 2.21 -12.91
CA ILE A 396 8.56 1.24 -11.84
C ILE A 396 9.82 0.92 -11.02
N PHE A 397 10.94 0.58 -11.67
CA PHE A 397 12.13 0.05 -10.98
C PHE A 397 13.44 0.85 -11.21
N PRO A 398 13.45 2.19 -11.05
CA PRO A 398 14.70 2.96 -11.16
C PRO A 398 15.74 2.56 -10.13
N ALA A 399 15.32 2.18 -8.92
CA ALA A 399 16.23 1.62 -7.92
C ALA A 399 16.92 0.33 -8.41
N SER A 400 16.19 -0.56 -9.08
CA SER A 400 16.79 -1.79 -9.63
C SER A 400 17.73 -1.51 -10.80
N ARG A 401 17.41 -0.54 -11.67
CA ARG A 401 18.34 -0.07 -12.71
C ARG A 401 19.67 0.38 -12.09
N LEU A 402 19.59 1.21 -11.05
CA LEU A 402 20.78 1.75 -10.38
C LEU A 402 21.53 0.69 -9.60
N MET A 403 20.84 -0.28 -9.00
CA MET A 403 21.46 -1.42 -8.33
C MET A 403 22.25 -2.29 -9.32
N LEU A 404 21.67 -2.60 -10.48
CA LEU A 404 22.35 -3.36 -11.53
C LEU A 404 23.56 -2.60 -12.08
N HIS A 405 23.45 -1.28 -12.25
CA HIS A 405 24.59 -0.46 -12.63
C HIS A 405 25.72 -0.57 -11.58
N LEU A 406 25.38 -0.36 -10.30
CA LEU A 406 26.32 -0.46 -9.19
C LEU A 406 27.00 -1.83 -9.10
N GLN A 407 26.26 -2.92 -9.30
CA GLN A 407 26.81 -4.28 -9.31
C GLN A 407 27.74 -4.55 -10.51
N ARG A 408 27.52 -3.87 -11.65
CA ARG A 408 28.32 -4.05 -12.87
C ARG A 408 29.57 -3.18 -12.90
N THR A 409 29.49 -1.93 -12.44
CA THR A 409 30.57 -0.94 -12.52
C THR A 409 31.31 -0.75 -11.20
N GLY A 410 30.68 -1.09 -10.07
CA GLY A 410 31.16 -0.73 -8.73
C GLY A 410 30.91 0.73 -8.37
N GLU A 411 30.31 1.52 -9.27
CA GLU A 411 30.13 2.96 -9.11
C GLU A 411 28.65 3.34 -8.92
N LEU A 412 28.42 4.32 -8.06
CA LEU A 412 27.09 4.89 -7.86
C LEU A 412 26.89 5.97 -8.92
N CYS A 413 25.90 5.79 -9.81
CA CYS A 413 25.51 6.78 -10.82
C CYS A 413 25.14 8.13 -10.15
N ALA A 414 24.96 9.24 -10.89
CA ALA A 414 24.43 10.48 -10.30
C ALA A 414 22.89 10.50 -10.19
N ASP A 415 22.21 9.72 -11.04
CA ASP A 415 20.74 9.69 -11.17
C ASP A 415 20.00 9.35 -9.86
N GLN A 416 18.95 10.11 -9.54
CA GLN A 416 18.10 9.78 -8.40
C GLN A 416 17.21 8.55 -8.70
N ALA A 417 16.96 7.74 -7.68
CA ALA A 417 16.13 6.53 -7.76
C ALA A 417 14.63 6.85 -7.57
N VAL A 418 14.08 7.80 -8.35
CA VAL A 418 12.69 8.26 -8.21
C VAL A 418 11.82 7.61 -9.28
N PRO A 419 10.85 6.74 -8.91
CA PRO A 419 9.92 6.17 -9.87
C PRO A 419 8.86 7.18 -10.29
N VAL A 420 8.47 7.17 -11.57
CA VAL A 420 7.30 7.92 -12.05
C VAL A 420 6.02 7.41 -11.37
N CYS A 421 5.90 6.09 -11.18
CA CYS A 421 4.78 5.47 -10.49
C CYS A 421 5.14 5.20 -9.02
N SER A 422 4.73 6.10 -8.13
CA SER A 422 5.07 6.07 -6.71
C SER A 422 4.00 5.44 -5.81
N THR A 423 2.80 5.14 -6.35
CA THR A 423 1.66 4.63 -5.57
C THR A 423 1.10 3.32 -6.12
N PRO A 424 0.47 2.47 -5.27
CA PRO A 424 -0.08 1.19 -5.70
C PRO A 424 -0.97 1.26 -6.95
N LEU A 425 -1.79 2.31 -7.09
CA LEU A 425 -2.68 2.49 -8.24
C LEU A 425 -1.90 2.74 -9.52
N THR A 426 -0.98 3.72 -9.53
CA THR A 426 -0.14 4.05 -10.69
C THR A 426 0.81 2.89 -11.05
N THR A 427 1.38 2.22 -10.06
CA THR A 427 2.23 1.03 -10.26
C THR A 427 1.44 -0.12 -10.90
N ASN A 428 0.22 -0.41 -10.43
CA ASN A 428 -0.64 -1.43 -11.04
C ASN A 428 -1.03 -1.08 -12.48
N ALA A 429 -1.36 0.18 -12.76
CA ALA A 429 -1.68 0.64 -14.12
C ALA A 429 -0.48 0.48 -15.07
N ALA A 430 0.74 0.81 -14.61
CA ALA A 430 1.96 0.60 -15.37
C ALA A 430 2.27 -0.89 -15.59
N PHE A 431 2.03 -1.75 -14.60
CA PHE A 431 2.12 -3.20 -14.75
C PHE A 431 1.12 -3.75 -15.76
N ASP A 432 -0.13 -3.29 -15.73
CA ASP A 432 -1.16 -3.71 -16.69
C ASP A 432 -0.81 -3.26 -18.12
N LEU A 433 -0.20 -2.09 -18.28
CA LEU A 433 0.35 -1.61 -19.55
C LEU A 433 1.48 -2.52 -20.07
N LEU A 434 2.43 -2.91 -19.20
CA LEU A 434 3.49 -3.86 -19.52
C LEU A 434 2.95 -5.23 -19.95
N VAL A 435 1.93 -5.74 -19.24
CA VAL A 435 1.25 -6.98 -19.61
C VAL A 435 0.59 -6.83 -20.99
N GLY A 436 -0.10 -5.72 -21.24
CA GLY A 436 -0.74 -5.43 -22.53
C GLY A 436 0.22 -5.42 -23.73
N LEU A 437 1.44 -4.93 -23.53
CA LEU A 437 2.54 -4.98 -24.52
C LEU A 437 3.02 -6.40 -24.82
N CYS A 438 2.91 -7.33 -23.86
CA CYS A 438 3.37 -8.71 -23.99
C CYS A 438 2.30 -9.69 -24.51
N VAL A 439 1.02 -9.31 -24.46
CA VAL A 439 -0.08 -10.15 -25.00
C VAL A 439 0.14 -10.38 -26.49
N ALA A 440 0.29 -11.66 -26.86
CA ALA A 440 0.58 -12.18 -28.20
C ALA A 440 1.86 -11.62 -28.85
N CYS A 441 2.84 -11.13 -28.06
CA CYS A 441 4.08 -10.53 -28.58
C CYS A 441 5.32 -11.15 -27.91
N ALA A 442 5.91 -12.17 -28.54
CA ALA A 442 7.08 -12.88 -28.02
C ALA A 442 8.33 -11.99 -27.80
N PRO A 443 8.69 -11.04 -28.70
CA PRO A 443 9.84 -10.16 -28.48
C PRO A 443 9.73 -9.28 -27.23
N ASN A 444 8.58 -8.65 -27.00
CA ASN A 444 8.33 -7.84 -25.81
C ASN A 444 8.38 -8.68 -24.53
N MET A 445 7.75 -9.86 -24.55
CA MET A 445 7.79 -10.82 -23.44
C MET A 445 9.24 -11.24 -23.14
N ARG A 446 10.05 -11.51 -24.16
CA ARG A 446 11.46 -11.91 -24.01
C ARG A 446 12.29 -10.81 -23.36
N LEU A 447 12.14 -9.56 -23.81
CA LEU A 447 12.83 -8.41 -23.21
C LEU A 447 12.43 -8.25 -21.74
N LEU A 448 11.13 -8.26 -21.44
CA LEU A 448 10.63 -8.06 -20.08
C LEU A 448 11.08 -9.19 -19.14
N VAL A 449 10.97 -10.46 -19.56
CA VAL A 449 11.45 -11.62 -18.77
C VAL A 449 12.95 -11.54 -18.53
N HIS A 450 13.73 -11.12 -19.53
CA HIS A 450 15.17 -10.93 -19.38
C HIS A 450 15.50 -9.83 -18.37
N MET A 451 14.85 -8.67 -18.47
CA MET A 451 15.04 -7.56 -17.52
C MET A 451 14.67 -7.96 -16.09
N LEU A 452 13.52 -8.61 -15.88
CA LEU A 452 13.10 -9.07 -14.55
C LEU A 452 14.02 -10.16 -13.99
N THR A 453 14.51 -11.07 -14.84
CA THR A 453 15.50 -12.07 -14.44
C THR A 453 16.79 -11.42 -14.01
N ASP A 454 17.33 -10.52 -14.83
CA ASP A 454 18.59 -9.82 -14.55
C ASP A 454 18.49 -8.97 -13.27
N MET A 455 17.33 -8.35 -13.04
CA MET A 455 17.07 -7.57 -11.82
C MET A 455 16.93 -8.42 -10.55
N PHE A 456 16.19 -9.53 -10.56
CA PHE A 456 15.75 -10.17 -9.30
C PHE A 456 16.04 -11.67 -9.19
N TYR A 457 16.33 -12.35 -10.30
CA TYR A 457 16.42 -13.81 -10.36
C TYR A 457 17.67 -14.26 -11.12
N SER A 458 18.75 -13.50 -10.99
CA SER A 458 20.01 -13.85 -11.64
C SER A 458 20.66 -15.00 -10.86
N ASP A 459 21.49 -15.82 -11.50
CA ASP A 459 22.23 -16.88 -10.79
C ASP A 459 23.24 -16.30 -9.75
N ARG A 460 23.45 -14.98 -9.71
CA ARG A 460 24.29 -14.29 -8.71
C ARG A 460 23.53 -13.97 -7.43
N ASP A 461 22.20 -13.88 -7.51
CA ASP A 461 21.37 -13.57 -6.36
C ASP A 461 21.07 -14.88 -5.61
N GLU A 462 21.36 -14.91 -4.31
CA GLU A 462 21.07 -16.08 -3.49
C GLU A 462 19.54 -16.21 -3.31
N PRO A 463 18.95 -17.41 -3.57
CA PRO A 463 17.56 -17.68 -3.26
C PRO A 463 17.26 -17.45 -1.78
N LEU A 464 16.02 -17.05 -1.49
CA LEU A 464 15.57 -16.86 -0.12
C LEU A 464 15.47 -18.19 0.62
N GLU A 465 16.23 -18.37 1.69
CA GLU A 465 16.20 -19.62 2.50
C GLU A 465 15.17 -19.58 3.64
N GLU A 466 14.88 -18.40 4.19
CA GLU A 466 13.95 -18.24 5.31
C GLU A 466 12.50 -18.52 4.90
N TRP A 467 11.80 -19.35 5.67
CA TRP A 467 10.38 -19.64 5.45
C TRP A 467 9.46 -18.59 6.07
N ASP A 468 8.30 -18.36 5.45
CA ASP A 468 7.32 -17.36 5.88
C ASP A 468 7.90 -15.93 5.94
N TYR A 469 8.89 -15.66 5.09
CA TYR A 469 9.60 -14.41 5.04
C TYR A 469 8.68 -13.24 4.67
N LEU A 470 8.92 -12.12 5.35
CA LEU A 470 8.50 -10.79 4.97
C LEU A 470 9.65 -9.84 5.32
N PRO A 471 9.94 -8.83 4.48
CA PRO A 471 10.93 -7.82 4.83
C PRO A 471 10.67 -7.24 6.22
N PRO A 472 11.62 -7.33 7.17
CA PRO A 472 11.40 -6.94 8.56
C PRO A 472 11.33 -5.42 8.74
N VAL A 473 11.86 -4.65 7.77
CA VAL A 473 11.86 -3.20 7.78
C VAL A 473 10.86 -2.69 6.74
N GLY A 474 9.87 -1.91 7.20
CA GLY A 474 8.92 -1.23 6.32
C GLY A 474 9.53 -0.03 5.60
N PRO A 475 8.80 0.58 4.65
CA PRO A 475 9.19 1.86 4.08
C PRO A 475 8.87 2.98 5.08
N ARG A 476 9.56 4.12 4.94
CA ARG A 476 9.15 5.37 5.57
C ARG A 476 7.72 5.71 5.14
N PRO A 477 6.80 6.06 6.07
CA PRO A 477 5.46 6.51 5.70
C PRO A 477 5.51 7.72 4.76
N GLN A 478 4.54 7.85 3.86
CA GLN A 478 4.46 8.98 2.93
C GLN A 478 4.34 10.30 3.72
N LYS A 479 5.29 11.22 3.53
CA LYS A 479 5.44 12.46 4.32
C LYS A 479 5.64 12.24 5.84
N GLY A 480 5.97 11.02 6.28
CA GLY A 480 6.27 10.68 7.68
C GLY A 480 7.75 10.87 8.03
N PHE A 481 8.16 10.38 9.21
CA PHE A 481 9.53 10.43 9.70
C PHE A 481 10.17 9.03 9.78
N VAL A 482 11.49 9.00 9.95
CA VAL A 482 12.28 7.77 10.14
C VAL A 482 12.49 7.57 11.65
N GLY A 483 12.25 6.35 12.14
CA GLY A 483 12.54 5.96 13.52
C GLY A 483 14.01 5.56 13.75
N LEU A 484 14.34 5.18 14.98
CA LEU A 484 15.64 4.61 15.35
C LEU A 484 15.47 3.24 16.00
N LYS A 485 16.23 2.25 15.54
CA LYS A 485 16.18 0.90 16.13
C LYS A 485 16.62 0.93 17.59
N ASN A 486 15.96 0.15 18.43
CA ASN A 486 16.40 -0.13 19.79
C ASN A 486 17.28 -1.40 19.81
N ALA A 487 18.48 -1.32 20.40
CA ALA A 487 19.40 -2.45 20.52
C ALA A 487 19.10 -3.36 21.73
N GLY A 488 18.12 -2.99 22.56
CA GLY A 488 17.72 -3.69 23.78
C GLY A 488 17.14 -2.70 24.79
N ALA A 489 18.00 -1.81 25.29
CA ALA A 489 17.65 -0.76 26.25
C ALA A 489 18.22 0.61 25.83
N THR A 490 18.26 0.91 24.52
CA THR A 490 18.83 2.17 24.00
C THR A 490 17.78 3.24 23.68
N CYS A 491 16.54 3.06 24.16
CA CYS A 491 15.43 4.00 23.94
C CYS A 491 15.73 5.42 24.45
N TYR A 492 16.54 5.56 25.52
CA TYR A 492 17.00 6.86 26.04
C TYR A 492 17.85 7.63 25.01
N MET A 493 18.66 6.93 24.21
CA MET A 493 19.41 7.54 23.11
C MET A 493 18.48 8.01 22.02
N ASN A 494 17.54 7.15 21.62
CA ASN A 494 16.61 7.39 20.53
C ASN A 494 15.72 8.61 20.80
N SER A 495 15.14 8.69 22.01
CA SER A 495 14.27 9.81 22.40
C SER A 495 15.00 11.15 22.35
N VAL A 496 16.27 11.18 22.78
CA VAL A 496 17.10 12.40 22.79
C VAL A 496 17.55 12.79 21.38
N LEU A 497 18.04 11.81 20.59
CA LEU A 497 18.51 12.05 19.22
C LEU A 497 17.39 12.58 18.32
N GLN A 498 16.18 12.03 18.44
CA GLN A 498 15.01 12.52 17.70
C GLN A 498 14.66 13.96 18.11
N GLN A 499 14.76 14.27 19.42
CA GLN A 499 14.49 15.61 19.92
C GLN A 499 15.47 16.65 19.36
N LEU A 500 16.77 16.32 19.35
CA LEU A 500 17.81 17.17 18.76
C LEU A 500 17.66 17.30 17.24
N TYR A 501 17.34 16.22 16.53
CA TYR A 501 17.14 16.21 15.09
C TYR A 501 15.97 17.10 14.64
N MET A 502 14.90 17.15 15.42
CA MET A 502 13.72 17.94 15.07
C MET A 502 13.93 19.45 15.26
N VAL A 503 14.96 19.86 16.01
CA VAL A 503 15.40 21.27 16.07
C VAL A 503 16.15 21.60 14.78
N GLU A 504 15.53 22.42 13.93
CA GLU A 504 16.05 22.75 12.59
C GLU A 504 17.47 23.34 12.60
N SER A 505 17.74 24.30 13.50
CA SER A 505 19.05 24.95 13.61
C SER A 505 20.17 23.98 14.01
N ILE A 506 19.88 23.02 14.91
CA ILE A 506 20.82 21.96 15.30
C ILE A 506 21.04 21.02 14.11
N ARG A 507 19.96 20.53 13.49
CA ARG A 507 20.02 19.60 12.35
C ARG A 507 20.82 20.16 11.19
N VAL A 508 20.52 21.39 10.77
CA VAL A 508 21.21 22.05 9.66
C VAL A 508 22.66 22.34 10.03
N GLY A 509 22.93 22.84 11.24
CA GLY A 509 24.29 23.14 11.70
C GLY A 509 25.19 21.91 11.73
N ILE A 510 24.71 20.80 12.31
CA ILE A 510 25.48 19.54 12.40
C ILE A 510 25.76 18.97 11.01
N LEU A 511 24.77 18.92 10.12
CA LEU A 511 24.96 18.38 8.77
C LEU A 511 25.82 19.29 7.89
N ALA A 512 25.77 20.61 8.07
CA ALA A 512 26.61 21.54 7.32
C ALA A 512 28.09 21.53 7.77
N SER A 513 28.40 20.99 8.95
CA SER A 513 29.75 20.97 9.51
C SER A 513 30.69 20.02 8.74
N GLU A 514 31.85 20.52 8.32
CA GLU A 514 32.82 19.77 7.52
C GLU A 514 33.97 19.20 8.37
N GLY A 515 34.63 18.15 7.88
CA GLY A 515 35.87 17.61 8.45
C GLY A 515 35.76 16.34 9.31
N ALA A 516 34.55 15.90 9.68
CA ALA A 516 34.37 14.66 10.46
C ALA A 516 34.28 13.39 9.60
N ALA A 517 33.44 13.39 8.54
CA ALA A 517 33.23 12.24 7.63
C ALA A 517 33.93 12.46 6.27
N VAL A 518 35.23 12.19 6.20
CA VAL A 518 36.06 12.49 5.01
C VAL A 518 36.24 11.31 4.03
N ASP A 519 36.09 10.06 4.50
CA ASP A 519 36.24 8.88 3.65
C ASP A 519 34.93 8.57 2.89
N LEU A 520 34.96 8.73 1.57
CA LEU A 520 33.82 8.48 0.68
C LEU A 520 33.42 7.01 0.57
N ASN A 521 34.25 6.09 1.04
CA ASN A 521 33.99 4.65 1.01
C ASN A 521 33.55 4.10 2.38
N GLU A 522 33.52 4.95 3.42
CA GLU A 522 33.01 4.56 4.72
C GLU A 522 31.50 4.24 4.63
N ASP A 523 31.11 3.10 5.19
CA ASP A 523 29.73 2.65 5.14
C ASP A 523 28.98 2.99 6.43
N PHE A 524 27.99 3.88 6.31
CA PHE A 524 27.08 4.29 7.37
C PHE A 524 25.70 3.62 7.25
N SER A 525 25.53 2.63 6.37
CA SER A 525 24.25 1.91 6.16
C SER A 525 23.74 1.22 7.43
N GLY A 526 24.64 0.94 8.38
CA GLY A 526 24.32 0.22 9.59
C GLY A 526 24.03 -1.25 9.36
N GLU A 527 24.37 -1.86 8.22
CA GLU A 527 24.29 -3.31 8.00
C GLU A 527 25.50 -4.06 8.60
N GLU A 528 25.34 -5.35 8.93
CA GLU A 528 26.48 -6.20 9.30
C GLU A 528 27.24 -6.58 8.03
N ARG A 529 28.55 -6.31 7.99
CA ARG A 529 29.41 -6.94 6.99
C ARG A 529 29.40 -8.43 7.29
N LEU A 530 28.86 -9.24 6.37
CA LEU A 530 29.05 -10.68 6.39
C LEU A 530 30.57 -10.92 6.36
N GLU A 531 31.10 -11.52 7.42
CA GLU A 531 32.50 -11.96 7.50
C GLU A 531 32.73 -13.04 6.43
N GLY A 532 33.04 -12.63 5.20
CA GLY A 532 33.09 -13.53 4.05
C GLY A 532 33.88 -13.01 2.85
N GLU A 533 34.51 -11.83 2.93
CA GLU A 533 35.47 -11.37 1.91
C GLU A 533 36.76 -10.90 2.60
N GLY A 534 37.73 -11.82 2.63
CA GLY A 534 39.11 -11.55 3.02
C GLY A 534 39.35 -11.60 4.53
N ASN A 535 40.02 -12.68 4.97
CA ASN A 535 40.88 -12.64 6.15
C ASN A 535 41.93 -11.53 5.96
N MET A 536 41.58 -10.27 6.24
CA MET A 536 42.46 -9.47 7.07
C MET A 536 42.08 -9.87 8.48
N GLU A 537 42.87 -10.80 9.02
CA GLU A 537 43.07 -10.86 10.46
C GLU A 537 43.08 -9.43 10.98
N THR A 538 42.30 -9.19 12.03
CA THR A 538 42.53 -8.10 12.96
C THR A 538 44.04 -7.97 13.17
N ASN A 539 44.68 -7.08 12.43
CA ASN A 539 45.98 -6.54 12.78
C ASN A 539 45.74 -5.67 14.02
N GLU A 540 45.55 -6.35 15.16
CA GLU A 540 45.75 -5.79 16.49
C GLU A 540 47.25 -5.56 16.77
N ASN A 541 48.12 -5.68 15.77
CA ASN A 541 49.52 -5.32 15.86
C ASN A 541 49.89 -4.33 14.75
N GLU A 542 50.50 -3.22 15.18
CA GLU A 542 51.11 -2.12 14.42
C GLU A 542 50.27 -0.85 14.17
N CYS A 543 49.96 -0.13 15.25
CA CYS A 543 50.52 1.21 15.39
C CYS A 543 51.08 1.36 16.80
N ASN A 544 52.31 1.87 16.90
CA ASN A 544 53.02 2.11 18.15
C ASN A 544 52.15 2.94 19.11
N ASP A 545 51.57 2.28 20.11
CA ASP A 545 50.87 2.90 21.23
C ASP A 545 51.86 3.45 22.28
N GLU A 546 52.98 4.00 21.79
CA GLU A 546 53.92 4.78 22.57
C GLU A 546 53.99 6.18 21.95
N LYS A 547 53.17 7.09 22.51
CA LYS A 547 53.11 8.56 22.33
C LYS A 547 51.95 9.13 21.49
N CYS A 548 50.73 8.59 21.56
CA CYS A 548 49.56 9.45 21.33
C CYS A 548 49.17 10.12 22.65
N GLY A 549 49.13 11.45 22.69
CA GLY A 549 48.76 12.17 23.91
C GLY A 549 47.29 11.92 24.28
N ALA A 550 46.96 11.82 25.57
CA ALA A 550 45.58 11.63 26.03
C ALA A 550 44.59 12.70 25.48
N GLU A 551 45.08 13.90 25.16
CA GLU A 551 44.29 14.96 24.52
C GLU A 551 43.96 14.66 23.05
N GLU A 552 44.85 14.02 22.32
CA GLU A 552 44.66 13.69 20.90
C GLU A 552 43.65 12.55 20.74
N SER A 553 43.75 11.52 21.59
CA SER A 553 42.74 10.45 21.69
C SER A 553 41.34 10.99 22.04
N ARG A 554 41.23 11.96 22.95
CA ARG A 554 39.95 12.59 23.30
C ARG A 554 39.37 13.41 22.15
N LYS A 555 40.24 14.10 21.39
CA LYS A 555 39.84 14.84 20.18
C LYS A 555 39.29 13.90 19.12
N GLU A 556 39.96 12.80 18.83
CA GLU A 556 39.51 11.79 17.86
C GLU A 556 38.19 11.13 18.29
N TYR A 557 38.04 10.83 19.58
CA TYR A 557 36.79 10.32 20.14
C TYR A 557 35.60 11.25 19.84
N ASN A 558 35.72 12.53 20.19
CA ASN A 558 34.66 13.52 19.99
C ASN A 558 34.34 13.73 18.50
N ILE A 559 35.35 13.79 17.62
CA ILE A 559 35.13 13.87 16.16
C ILE A 559 34.39 12.61 15.66
N GLY A 560 34.71 11.44 16.19
CA GLY A 560 33.97 10.21 15.90
C GLY A 560 32.51 10.27 16.33
N ILE A 561 32.19 10.86 17.49
CA ILE A 561 30.79 11.08 17.93
C ILE A 561 30.06 12.00 16.95
N LEU A 562 30.65 13.15 16.60
CA LEU A 562 30.07 14.06 15.62
C LEU A 562 29.79 13.34 14.29
N LYS A 563 30.75 12.53 13.80
CA LYS A 563 30.59 11.73 12.59
C LYS A 563 29.38 10.78 12.66
N GLN A 564 29.21 10.06 13.77
CA GLN A 564 28.09 9.13 13.94
C GLN A 564 26.75 9.87 14.07
N VAL A 565 26.72 11.03 14.72
CA VAL A 565 25.51 11.86 14.81
C VAL A 565 25.13 12.44 13.45
N GLN A 566 26.11 12.90 12.67
CA GLN A 566 25.88 13.32 11.27
C GLN A 566 25.30 12.18 10.44
N ALA A 567 25.83 10.96 10.59
CA ALA A 567 25.32 9.78 9.89
C ALA A 567 23.85 9.52 10.27
N ILE A 568 23.51 9.57 11.57
CA ILE A 568 22.13 9.42 12.05
C ILE A 568 21.23 10.50 11.44
N PHE A 569 21.62 11.77 11.50
CA PHE A 569 20.82 12.89 11.01
C PHE A 569 20.62 12.84 9.49
N GLY A 570 21.63 12.41 8.73
CA GLY A 570 21.52 12.20 7.29
C GLY A 570 20.50 11.10 6.94
N HIS A 571 20.51 9.99 7.69
CA HIS A 571 19.53 8.93 7.51
C HIS A 571 18.12 9.34 7.96
N LEU A 572 17.98 10.07 9.07
CA LEU A 572 16.67 10.59 9.50
C LEU A 572 16.06 11.54 8.46
N ALA A 573 16.89 12.33 7.77
CA ALA A 573 16.45 13.24 6.72
C ALA A 573 16.02 12.51 5.44
N TYR A 574 16.83 11.58 4.93
CA TYR A 574 16.67 11.08 3.55
C TYR A 574 16.45 9.58 3.40
N SER A 575 16.55 8.79 4.47
CA SER A 575 16.30 7.35 4.36
C SER A 575 14.86 7.08 3.92
N LYS A 576 14.70 6.06 3.06
CA LYS A 576 13.41 5.51 2.63
C LYS A 576 12.94 4.37 3.54
N LEU A 577 13.75 3.98 4.53
CA LEU A 577 13.43 2.94 5.50
C LEU A 577 12.54 3.51 6.61
N GLN A 578 11.73 2.64 7.24
CA GLN A 578 10.94 2.97 8.40
C GLN A 578 11.81 3.47 9.57
N TYR A 579 12.98 2.85 9.77
CA TYR A 579 13.91 3.24 10.82
C TYR A 579 15.38 3.05 10.39
N TYR A 580 16.27 3.79 11.03
CA TYR A 580 17.72 3.64 10.91
C TYR A 580 18.30 2.84 12.09
N VAL A 581 19.41 2.10 11.86
CA VAL A 581 20.10 1.33 12.89
C VAL A 581 21.44 2.01 13.23
N PRO A 582 21.55 2.75 14.35
CA PRO A 582 22.74 3.55 14.67
C PRO A 582 23.89 2.73 15.27
N ARG A 583 24.30 1.63 14.58
CA ARG A 583 25.37 0.73 15.03
C ARG A 583 26.70 1.45 15.28
N GLY A 584 27.04 2.43 14.45
CA GLY A 584 28.27 3.21 14.58
C GLY A 584 28.32 4.00 15.89
N LEU A 585 27.20 4.62 16.30
CA LEU A 585 27.11 5.30 17.59
C LEU A 585 27.20 4.31 18.76
N TRP A 586 26.52 3.17 18.68
CA TRP A 586 26.56 2.14 19.73
C TRP A 586 27.96 1.62 20.01
N ARG A 587 28.79 1.47 18.97
CA ARG A 587 30.18 1.01 19.11
C ARG A 587 31.10 2.11 19.63
N HIS A 588 30.84 3.36 19.27
CA HIS A 588 31.76 4.47 19.53
C HIS A 588 31.45 5.24 20.82
N PHE A 589 30.18 5.30 21.24
CA PHE A 589 29.76 6.08 22.41
C PHE A 589 30.20 5.45 23.73
N LYS A 590 30.80 6.27 24.59
CA LYS A 590 31.21 5.92 25.95
C LYS A 590 30.53 6.85 26.94
N LEU A 591 30.01 6.28 28.04
CA LEU A 591 29.42 7.06 29.13
C LEU A 591 30.42 7.07 30.29
N GLN A 592 30.80 8.26 30.75
CA GLN A 592 31.83 8.46 31.78
C GLN A 592 33.17 7.76 31.47
N GLY A 593 33.51 7.61 30.19
CA GLY A 593 34.75 6.96 29.72
C GLY A 593 34.65 5.45 29.52
N GLU A 594 33.57 4.81 29.97
CA GLU A 594 33.34 3.37 29.83
C GLU A 594 32.48 3.03 28.60
N PRO A 595 32.74 1.90 27.91
CA PRO A 595 31.87 1.40 26.85
C PRO A 595 30.45 1.13 27.36
N VAL A 596 29.43 1.51 26.59
CA VAL A 596 28.03 1.33 26.98
C VAL A 596 27.54 -0.10 26.71
N ASN A 597 26.94 -0.74 27.71
CA ASN A 597 26.19 -1.98 27.53
C ASN A 597 24.78 -1.68 26.97
N LEU A 598 24.52 -2.06 25.72
CA LEU A 598 23.26 -1.76 25.01
C LEU A 598 22.00 -2.42 25.60
N ARG A 599 22.17 -3.31 26.58
CA ARG A 599 21.07 -3.97 27.32
C ARG A 599 20.76 -3.29 28.65
N GLU A 600 21.57 -2.32 29.06
CA GLU A 600 21.38 -1.55 30.30
C GLU A 600 20.69 -0.22 30.00
N GLN A 601 19.70 0.11 30.82
CA GLN A 601 19.02 1.39 30.74
C GLN A 601 19.88 2.46 31.40
N GLN A 602 20.00 3.61 30.74
CA GLN A 602 20.69 4.79 31.27
C GLN A 602 19.74 5.98 31.38
N ASP A 603 20.15 7.00 32.11
CA ASP A 603 19.40 8.25 32.23
C ASP A 603 19.50 9.07 30.93
N ALA A 604 18.34 9.45 30.37
CA ALA A 604 18.27 10.24 29.14
C ALA A 604 18.93 11.63 29.27
N VAL A 605 18.88 12.26 30.44
CA VAL A 605 19.52 13.57 30.70
C VAL A 605 21.03 13.42 30.75
N GLU A 606 21.54 12.35 31.37
CA GLU A 606 22.97 12.09 31.42
C GLU A 606 23.54 11.85 30.01
N PHE A 607 22.84 11.06 29.20
CA PHE A 607 23.16 10.89 27.79
C PHE A 607 23.12 12.21 27.01
N PHE A 608 22.06 13.01 27.19
CA PHE A 608 21.91 14.32 26.54
C PHE A 608 23.09 15.24 26.83
N MET A 609 23.47 15.39 28.11
CA MET A 609 24.57 16.26 28.52
C MET A 609 25.90 15.79 27.94
N SER A 610 26.21 14.49 28.05
CA SER A 610 27.44 13.92 27.50
C SER A 610 27.52 14.06 25.98
N LEU A 611 26.41 13.86 25.27
CA LEU A 611 26.35 13.99 23.82
C LEU A 611 26.58 15.44 23.36
N VAL A 612 25.91 16.39 24.00
CA VAL A 612 26.03 17.83 23.70
C VAL A 612 27.47 18.31 23.89
N GLU A 613 28.11 17.95 24.99
CA GLU A 613 29.51 18.31 25.28
C GLU A 613 30.47 17.71 24.24
N SER A 614 30.32 16.43 23.91
CA SER A 614 31.16 15.76 22.91
C SER A 614 31.04 16.40 21.52
N ILE A 615 29.84 16.82 21.12
CA ILE A 615 29.62 17.47 19.81
C ILE A 615 30.30 18.84 19.76
N ASP A 616 30.14 19.67 20.79
CA ASP A 616 30.75 21.01 20.80
C ASP A 616 32.27 20.96 20.87
N GLU A 617 32.85 20.03 21.65
CA GLU A 617 34.30 19.82 21.67
C GLU A 617 34.82 19.28 20.33
N ALA A 618 34.04 18.47 19.60
CA ALA A 618 34.37 18.05 18.24
C ALA A 618 34.38 19.24 17.26
N LEU A 619 33.32 20.06 17.29
CA LEU A 619 33.19 21.24 16.43
C LEU A 619 34.31 22.24 16.68
N LYS A 620 34.62 22.52 17.94
CA LYS A 620 35.76 23.33 18.37
C LYS A 620 37.09 22.78 17.85
N ALA A 621 37.29 21.47 17.92
CA ALA A 621 38.51 20.82 17.45
C ALA A 621 38.67 20.85 15.91
N LEU A 622 37.56 21.01 15.18
CA LEU A 622 37.49 21.20 13.72
C LEU A 622 37.46 22.69 13.31
N GLY A 623 37.52 23.63 14.26
CA GLY A 623 37.45 25.07 13.98
C GLY A 623 36.07 25.56 13.54
N GLN A 624 35.01 24.79 13.83
CA GLN A 624 33.61 25.12 13.55
C GLN A 624 32.96 25.81 14.77
N GLU A 625 31.84 26.51 14.54
CA GLU A 625 31.06 27.14 15.61
C GLU A 625 30.47 26.07 16.54
N GLN A 626 30.49 26.31 17.87
CA GLN A 626 29.90 25.41 18.87
C GLN A 626 28.37 25.57 18.90
N ILE A 627 27.71 24.86 17.99
CA ILE A 627 26.29 25.00 17.70
C ILE A 627 25.41 24.63 18.90
N MET A 628 25.79 23.61 19.69
CA MET A 628 24.94 23.16 20.79
C MET A 628 24.90 24.20 21.92
N GLY A 629 26.06 24.71 22.34
CA GLY A 629 26.18 25.77 23.34
C GLY A 629 25.48 27.06 22.92
N LYS A 630 25.46 27.40 21.62
CA LYS A 630 24.74 28.57 21.10
C LYS A 630 23.21 28.41 21.15
N ILE A 631 22.70 27.21 20.88
CA ILE A 631 21.25 26.97 20.75
C ILE A 631 20.61 26.56 22.08
N LEU A 632 21.30 25.77 22.90
CA LEU A 632 20.81 25.21 24.15
C LEU A 632 21.42 25.86 25.40
N GLY A 633 22.52 26.61 25.25
CA GLY A 633 23.25 27.20 26.37
C GLY A 633 22.62 28.49 26.91
N GLY A 634 22.23 28.46 28.17
CA GLY A 634 21.86 29.62 28.96
C GLY A 634 22.84 29.87 30.10
N SER A 635 22.58 30.88 30.92
CA SER A 635 23.35 31.13 32.14
C SER A 635 22.47 31.65 33.28
N TYR A 636 22.78 31.22 34.50
CA TYR A 636 22.25 31.74 35.75
C TYR A 636 23.11 32.90 36.26
N SER A 637 22.48 33.75 37.07
CA SER A 637 23.09 34.72 37.98
C SER A 637 22.90 34.15 39.40
N ASP A 638 23.94 33.51 39.98
CA ASP A 638 23.96 33.07 41.39
C ASP A 638 24.15 34.28 42.28
N GLN A 639 23.06 34.71 42.88
CA GLN A 639 22.98 35.95 43.64
C GLN A 639 22.96 35.66 45.13
N LYS A 640 23.83 36.34 45.87
CA LYS A 640 23.86 36.33 47.33
C LYS A 640 23.61 37.74 47.85
N ILE A 641 22.43 37.94 48.43
CA ILE A 641 21.94 39.24 48.91
C ILE A 641 21.99 39.24 50.43
N CYS A 642 22.97 39.94 51.00
CA CYS A 642 23.17 39.97 52.45
C CYS A 642 22.09 40.84 53.12
N LYS A 643 21.40 40.30 54.12
CA LYS A 643 20.47 41.03 54.99
C LYS A 643 21.22 41.58 56.20
N GLY A 644 21.25 42.90 56.35
CA GLY A 644 21.96 43.59 57.45
C GLY A 644 23.35 44.12 57.09
N CYS A 645 23.76 44.04 55.81
CA CYS A 645 24.86 44.83 55.25
C CYS A 645 24.58 45.12 53.76
N PRO A 646 25.18 46.16 53.15
CA PRO A 646 24.88 46.56 51.77
C PRO A 646 25.55 45.70 50.69
N HIS A 647 26.21 44.61 51.07
CA HIS A 647 27.00 43.80 50.15
C HIS A 647 26.14 42.78 49.41
N ARG A 648 26.37 42.70 48.10
CA ARG A 648 25.76 41.72 47.20
C ARG A 648 26.84 41.09 46.33
N TYR A 649 26.68 39.81 46.06
CA TYR A 649 27.56 39.05 45.20
C TYR A 649 26.73 38.44 44.07
N SER A 650 27.30 38.40 42.87
CA SER A 650 26.71 37.75 41.70
C SER A 650 27.81 36.99 40.97
N LYS A 651 27.52 35.76 40.59
CA LYS A 651 28.40 34.91 39.78
C LYS A 651 27.59 34.32 38.64
N GLU A 652 28.14 34.37 37.43
CA GLU A 652 27.52 33.74 36.28
C GLU A 652 27.87 32.25 36.22
N GLU A 653 26.86 31.41 36.01
CA GLU A 653 27.01 29.95 35.90
C GLU A 653 26.25 29.43 34.67
N PRO A 654 26.92 28.77 33.70
CA PRO A 654 26.26 28.29 32.49
C PRO A 654 25.37 27.08 32.77
N PHE A 655 24.33 26.90 31.96
CA PHE A 655 23.50 25.70 31.97
C PHE A 655 23.08 25.30 30.55
N SER A 656 22.88 24.00 30.33
CA SER A 656 22.21 23.47 29.13
C SER A 656 20.81 22.93 29.43
N VAL A 657 20.53 22.65 30.71
CA VAL A 657 19.26 22.13 31.20
C VAL A 657 18.91 22.83 32.52
N ILE A 658 17.64 23.21 32.70
CA ILE A 658 17.11 23.65 34.00
C ILE A 658 16.45 22.46 34.69
N SER A 659 16.88 22.12 35.90
CA SER A 659 16.38 20.93 36.61
C SER A 659 15.43 21.32 37.74
N VAL A 660 14.13 21.17 37.52
CA VAL A 660 13.09 21.62 38.46
C VAL A 660 12.65 20.50 39.42
N ASP A 661 12.38 20.90 40.67
CA ASP A 661 11.84 19.99 41.68
C ASP A 661 10.34 19.79 41.45
N ILE A 662 9.92 18.53 41.32
CA ILE A 662 8.50 18.20 41.18
C ILE A 662 7.84 17.87 42.52
N ARG A 663 8.62 17.61 43.57
CA ARG A 663 8.07 17.33 44.89
C ARG A 663 7.62 18.65 45.51
N ASN A 664 6.46 18.63 46.15
CA ASN A 664 5.83 19.80 46.78
C ASN A 664 5.34 20.89 45.82
N HIS A 665 5.37 20.65 44.50
CA HIS A 665 4.89 21.56 43.48
C HIS A 665 3.98 20.81 42.51
N SER A 666 2.84 21.41 42.13
CA SER A 666 1.91 20.82 41.17
C SER A 666 2.12 21.32 39.74
N THR A 667 2.84 22.42 39.56
CA THR A 667 3.00 23.10 38.27
C THR A 667 4.45 23.51 38.01
N LEU A 668 4.84 23.62 36.73
CA LEU A 668 6.15 24.12 36.31
C LEU A 668 6.44 25.55 36.80
N LEU A 669 5.42 26.41 36.81
CA LEU A 669 5.55 27.81 37.20
C LEU A 669 5.94 27.93 38.68
N ASP A 670 5.32 27.14 39.55
CA ASP A 670 5.63 27.13 40.98
C ASP A 670 7.08 26.68 41.24
N SER A 671 7.54 25.64 40.53
CA SER A 671 8.92 25.14 40.66
C SER A 671 9.96 26.13 40.13
N LEU A 672 9.66 26.87 39.05
CA LEU A 672 10.54 27.91 38.55
C LEU A 672 10.58 29.13 39.49
N GLU A 673 9.47 29.47 40.15
CA GLU A 673 9.45 30.55 41.13
C GLU A 673 10.38 30.29 42.32
N GLN A 674 10.58 29.02 42.68
CA GLN A 674 11.50 28.63 43.76
C GLN A 674 12.96 29.03 43.49
N TYR A 675 13.40 29.06 42.22
CA TYR A 675 14.72 29.54 41.83
C TYR A 675 14.92 31.02 42.19
N VAL A 676 13.89 31.84 41.98
CA VAL A 676 13.92 33.30 42.23
C VAL A 676 13.67 33.63 43.70
N LYS A 677 12.79 32.88 44.38
CA LYS A 677 12.60 32.99 45.84
C LYS A 677 13.90 32.68 46.58
N GLY A 678 14.62 31.66 46.11
CA GLY A 678 15.88 31.21 46.67
C GLY A 678 15.75 30.67 48.09
N GLU A 679 16.90 30.49 48.73
CA GLU A 679 17.03 29.95 50.08
C GLU A 679 17.57 31.01 51.03
N LEU A 680 17.07 31.01 52.26
CA LEU A 680 17.56 31.88 53.32
C LEU A 680 18.69 31.19 54.09
N LEU A 681 19.91 31.70 53.93
CA LEU A 681 21.08 31.27 54.67
C LEU A 681 21.12 31.98 56.02
N GLU A 682 20.75 31.29 57.10
CA GLU A 682 20.68 31.83 58.46
C GLU A 682 21.28 30.88 59.52
N GLY A 683 21.41 31.37 60.76
CA GLY A 683 21.94 30.57 61.87
C GLY A 683 23.38 30.10 61.65
N ALA A 684 23.62 28.80 61.80
CA ALA A 684 24.93 28.19 61.58
C ALA A 684 25.36 28.24 60.10
N ASP A 685 24.40 28.22 59.17
CA ASP A 685 24.61 28.21 57.72
C ASP A 685 24.60 29.61 57.09
N ALA A 686 24.55 30.66 57.92
CA ALA A 686 24.63 32.05 57.46
C ALA A 686 25.91 32.31 56.65
N TYR A 687 25.76 33.03 55.54
CA TYR A 687 26.84 33.31 54.59
C TYR A 687 27.93 34.19 55.20
N HIS A 688 29.19 33.83 54.98
CA HIS A 688 30.33 34.67 55.39
C HIS A 688 30.56 35.77 54.35
N CYS A 689 30.27 37.01 54.72
CA CYS A 689 30.50 38.15 53.84
C CYS A 689 31.97 38.58 53.92
N ASP A 690 32.74 38.36 52.87
CA ASP A 690 34.19 38.68 52.81
C ASP A 690 34.49 40.16 53.08
N LYS A 691 33.60 41.07 52.63
CA LYS A 691 33.78 42.52 52.83
C LYS A 691 33.51 42.96 54.27
N CYS A 692 32.59 42.29 54.97
CA CYS A 692 32.31 42.55 56.39
C CYS A 692 33.11 41.66 57.35
N ASN A 693 33.75 40.61 56.81
CA ASN A 693 34.42 39.52 57.53
C ASN A 693 33.59 38.92 58.68
N LYS A 694 32.29 38.68 58.46
CA LYS A 694 31.37 38.07 59.43
C LYS A 694 30.26 37.28 58.74
N LYS A 695 29.64 36.35 59.47
CA LYS A 695 28.41 35.67 59.02
C LYS A 695 27.21 36.63 59.02
N VAL A 696 26.49 36.66 57.92
CA VAL A 696 25.34 37.54 57.68
C VAL A 696 24.21 36.70 57.09
N VAL A 697 23.00 36.90 57.60
CA VAL A 697 21.79 36.29 57.03
C VAL A 697 21.70 36.70 55.57
N THR A 698 21.61 35.76 54.64
CA THR A 698 21.77 36.05 53.21
C THR A 698 20.75 35.27 52.41
N VAL A 699 20.08 35.93 51.46
CA VAL A 699 19.24 35.22 50.50
C VAL A 699 20.14 34.77 49.35
N LYS A 700 20.22 33.46 49.13
CA LYS A 700 20.89 32.89 47.96
C LYS A 700 19.81 32.48 46.95
N ARG A 701 19.85 33.02 45.74
CA ARG A 701 18.88 32.68 44.68
C ARG A 701 19.56 32.58 43.33
N LEU A 702 18.87 31.94 42.38
CA LEU A 702 19.34 31.74 41.02
C LEU A 702 18.35 32.42 40.07
N CYS A 703 18.77 33.49 39.39
CA CYS A 703 17.96 34.12 38.34
C CYS A 703 18.53 33.77 36.97
N VAL A 704 17.70 33.59 35.95
CA VAL A 704 18.18 33.36 34.59
C VAL A 704 18.73 34.68 34.02
N LYS A 705 19.99 34.66 33.58
CA LYS A 705 20.67 35.81 32.97
C LYS A 705 20.61 35.77 31.45
N LYS A 706 20.88 34.60 30.86
CA LYS A 706 20.82 34.36 29.41
C LYS A 706 19.84 33.22 29.11
N LEU A 707 18.90 33.50 28.21
CA LEU A 707 17.86 32.58 27.77
C LEU A 707 18.24 31.92 26.42
N PRO A 708 18.32 30.58 26.34
CA PRO A 708 18.71 29.90 25.10
C PRO A 708 17.57 29.88 24.08
N PRO A 709 17.84 29.88 22.76
CA PRO A 709 16.83 29.66 21.72
C PRO A 709 15.93 28.44 21.96
N ILE A 710 16.53 27.33 22.41
CA ILE A 710 15.82 26.11 22.82
C ILE A 710 16.09 25.87 24.30
N LEU A 711 15.06 25.90 25.12
CA LEU A 711 15.14 25.68 26.56
C LEU A 711 14.77 24.24 26.89
N ALA A 712 15.75 23.48 27.40
CA ALA A 712 15.53 22.14 27.95
C ALA A 712 15.30 22.19 29.46
N ILE A 713 14.23 21.55 29.94
CA ILE A 713 13.87 21.49 31.36
C ILE A 713 13.76 20.01 31.78
N GLN A 714 14.52 19.62 32.79
CA GLN A 714 14.42 18.30 33.42
C GLN A 714 13.44 18.36 34.60
N LEU A 715 12.49 17.43 34.63
CA LEU A 715 11.63 17.18 35.79
C LEU A 715 12.31 16.15 36.68
N LYS A 716 12.75 16.53 37.89
CA LYS A 716 13.49 15.63 38.80
C LYS A 716 12.61 14.52 39.41
N ARG A 717 12.24 13.54 38.57
CA ARG A 717 11.38 12.41 38.92
C ARG A 717 12.13 11.23 39.52
N PHE A 718 13.45 11.21 39.48
CA PHE A 718 14.26 10.12 40.01
C PHE A 718 15.09 10.58 41.20
N GLU A 719 15.15 9.74 42.23
CA GLU A 719 15.99 9.94 43.40
C GLU A 719 16.46 8.56 43.90
N TYR A 720 17.56 8.53 44.65
CA TYR A 720 18.05 7.31 45.26
C TYR A 720 17.49 7.18 46.68
N ASP A 721 16.74 6.11 46.93
CA ASP A 721 16.25 5.79 48.26
C ASP A 721 17.34 5.02 49.02
N PHE A 722 18.04 5.70 49.93
CA PHE A 722 19.10 5.10 50.74
C PHE A 722 18.59 4.04 51.72
N GLU A 723 17.31 4.08 52.11
CA GLU A 723 16.73 3.05 52.99
C GLU A 723 16.43 1.77 52.21
N ARG A 724 15.91 1.91 50.99
CA ARG A 724 15.57 0.77 50.11
C ARG A 724 16.73 0.30 49.24
N VAL A 725 17.82 1.06 49.21
CA VAL A 725 19.02 0.80 48.40
C VAL A 725 18.65 0.61 46.92
N CYS A 726 17.71 1.44 46.43
CA CYS A 726 17.29 1.41 45.04
C CYS A 726 16.90 2.80 44.52
N ALA A 727 17.00 2.98 43.21
CA ALA A 727 16.44 4.15 42.56
C ALA A 727 14.90 4.10 42.64
N ILE A 728 14.28 5.23 42.93
CA ILE A 728 12.82 5.39 42.98
C ILE A 728 12.36 6.45 41.99
N LYS A 729 11.16 6.25 41.45
CA LYS A 729 10.51 7.18 40.52
C LYS A 729 9.29 7.82 41.16
N PHE A 730 9.26 9.15 41.20
CA PHE A 730 8.13 9.97 41.61
C PHE A 730 7.18 10.19 40.42
N ASN A 731 5.97 9.66 40.57
CA ASN A 731 4.91 9.71 39.56
C ASN A 731 3.82 10.72 39.93
N ASP A 732 4.16 11.68 40.78
CA ASP A 732 3.30 12.77 41.23
C ASP A 732 2.78 13.57 40.02
N TYR A 733 1.56 14.11 40.17
CA TYR A 733 0.95 14.97 39.19
C TYR A 733 1.78 16.26 39.07
N PHE A 734 2.18 16.60 37.85
CA PHE A 734 2.94 17.80 37.56
C PHE A 734 2.54 18.34 36.19
N GLU A 735 1.89 19.50 36.16
CA GLU A 735 1.45 20.14 34.91
C GLU A 735 2.47 21.18 34.42
N PHE A 736 2.54 21.32 33.10
CA PHE A 736 3.39 22.31 32.44
C PHE A 736 2.63 22.93 31.27
N PRO A 737 2.76 24.25 31.05
CA PRO A 737 1.97 24.96 30.05
C PRO A 737 2.52 24.77 28.64
N ARG A 738 1.67 24.93 27.62
CA ARG A 738 2.11 24.96 26.22
C ARG A 738 2.91 26.23 25.92
N ASP A 739 2.49 27.36 26.46
CA ASP A 739 3.18 28.64 26.34
C ASP A 739 3.77 29.02 27.70
N LEU A 740 5.07 29.30 27.72
CA LEU A 740 5.83 29.60 28.93
C LEU A 740 6.47 30.99 28.80
N ASP A 741 6.14 31.90 29.71
CA ASP A 741 6.84 33.18 29.83
C ASP A 741 7.94 33.09 30.88
N MET A 742 9.18 33.28 30.46
CA MET A 742 10.34 33.22 31.34
C MET A 742 10.69 34.57 31.98
N ASP A 743 10.07 35.68 31.58
CA ASP A 743 10.39 37.04 32.09
C ASP A 743 10.41 37.11 33.63
N PRO A 744 9.45 36.51 34.39
CA PRO A 744 9.44 36.55 35.86
C PRO A 744 10.64 35.88 36.52
N TYR A 745 11.37 35.03 35.80
CA TYR A 745 12.51 34.28 36.32
C TYR A 745 13.86 34.86 35.87
N THR A 746 13.84 35.98 35.16
CA THR A 746 15.05 36.65 34.67
C THR A 746 15.64 37.65 35.66
N ALA A 747 16.93 37.98 35.50
CA ALA A 747 17.61 39.01 36.30
C ALA A 747 17.10 40.47 36.06
N LYS A 748 16.17 40.68 35.12
CA LYS A 748 15.62 41.98 34.74
C LYS A 748 14.85 42.69 35.85
N LEU A 749 14.32 41.91 36.82
CA LEU A 749 13.58 42.40 37.99
C LEU A 749 14.35 43.45 38.83
N GLU A 750 15.66 43.61 38.63
CA GLU A 750 16.50 44.52 39.42
C GLU A 750 17.43 45.42 38.59
N GLY A 751 17.18 45.56 37.28
CA GLY A 751 17.91 46.48 36.41
C GLY A 751 19.20 45.93 35.79
N GLU A 752 19.45 44.62 35.86
CA GLU A 752 20.48 43.95 35.05
C GLU A 752 19.96 43.72 33.62
N MET A 753 20.77 44.02 32.60
CA MET A 753 20.44 43.74 31.19
C MET A 753 20.49 42.23 30.94
N ILE A 754 19.44 41.68 30.29
CA ILE A 754 19.44 40.31 29.77
C ILE A 754 20.33 40.27 28.53
N ASP A 755 21.20 39.27 28.44
CA ASP A 755 22.03 39.05 27.25
C ASP A 755 21.31 38.08 26.31
N CYS A 756 21.17 38.45 25.04
CA CYS A 756 20.60 37.61 23.99
C CYS A 756 21.45 37.72 22.71
N ASP A 757 22.01 36.61 22.25
CA ASP A 757 22.98 36.54 21.14
C ASP A 757 22.37 36.79 19.74
N TYR A 758 21.24 37.48 19.61
CA TYR A 758 20.58 37.71 18.32
C TYR A 758 20.69 39.19 17.91
N ASP A 759 21.11 39.42 16.66
CA ASP A 759 21.50 40.71 16.03
C ASP A 759 20.92 42.00 16.65
N GLU A 760 21.79 43.02 16.77
CA GLU A 760 21.63 44.35 17.40
C GLU A 760 20.44 45.24 16.90
N ILE A 761 19.46 44.71 16.17
CA ILE A 761 18.47 45.49 15.44
C ILE A 761 17.08 45.57 16.12
N SER A 762 16.77 44.77 17.15
CA SER A 762 15.48 44.89 17.87
C SER A 762 15.64 45.05 19.39
N LYS A 763 15.06 46.13 19.93
CA LYS A 763 15.16 46.56 21.33
C LYS A 763 14.22 45.82 22.30
N ASP A 764 13.55 44.75 21.87
CA ASP A 764 12.67 43.95 22.72
C ASP A 764 13.11 42.48 22.72
N ILE A 765 13.68 42.04 23.84
CA ILE A 765 14.15 40.67 24.06
C ILE A 765 12.93 39.76 24.27
N CYS A 766 12.74 38.76 23.41
CA CYS A 766 11.66 37.79 23.56
C CYS A 766 11.96 36.82 24.72
N THR A 767 11.07 36.77 25.71
CA THR A 767 11.15 35.85 26.88
C THR A 767 10.12 34.72 26.82
N LYS A 768 9.31 34.70 25.75
CA LYS A 768 8.19 33.76 25.59
C LYS A 768 8.63 32.54 24.80
N TYR A 769 8.16 31.39 25.25
CA TYR A 769 8.46 30.09 24.67
C TYR A 769 7.20 29.30 24.40
N GLN A 770 7.27 28.44 23.39
CA GLN A 770 6.25 27.44 23.09
C GLN A 770 6.82 26.03 23.24
N LEU A 771 6.05 25.13 23.84
CA LEU A 771 6.39 23.72 24.01
C LEU A 771 6.48 23.04 22.64
N SER A 772 7.67 22.57 22.29
CA SER A 772 7.96 21.92 21.02
C SER A 772 8.29 20.43 21.17
N GLY A 773 8.59 19.96 22.38
CA GLY A 773 8.90 18.56 22.62
C GLY A 773 8.78 18.09 24.07
N ILE A 774 8.50 16.80 24.24
CA ILE A 774 8.36 16.13 25.53
C ILE A 774 9.02 14.75 25.45
N VAL A 775 10.09 14.53 26.21
CA VAL A 775 10.62 13.18 26.45
C VAL A 775 9.87 12.57 27.62
N VAL A 776 9.21 11.44 27.38
CA VAL A 776 8.44 10.69 28.36
C VAL A 776 9.23 9.48 28.82
N HIS A 777 9.17 9.20 30.12
CA HIS A 777 9.65 7.94 30.67
C HIS A 777 8.48 7.11 31.18
N SER A 778 8.39 5.84 30.79
CA SER A 778 7.39 4.88 31.23
C SER A 778 8.04 3.70 31.95
N GLY A 779 7.65 3.45 33.20
CA GLY A 779 8.14 2.30 33.97
C GLY A 779 8.79 2.66 35.30
N GLN A 780 9.70 1.79 35.75
CA GLN A 780 10.38 1.87 37.05
C GLN A 780 11.68 2.70 36.95
N ALA A 781 12.31 3.04 38.06
CA ALA A 781 13.52 3.87 38.02
C ALA A 781 14.75 3.11 37.46
N SER A 782 14.89 1.83 37.79
CA SER A 782 16.01 0.99 37.34
C SER A 782 15.81 0.37 35.95
N GLY A 783 14.67 0.66 35.30
CA GLY A 783 14.32 0.08 34.02
C GLY A 783 12.96 0.60 33.57
N GLY A 784 12.79 0.79 32.28
CA GLY A 784 11.60 1.41 31.72
C GLY A 784 11.80 1.63 30.24
N HIS A 785 11.04 2.58 29.69
CA HIS A 785 11.05 2.89 28.27
C HIS A 785 10.94 4.40 28.07
N TYR A 786 11.77 4.95 27.17
CA TYR A 786 11.76 6.34 26.79
C TYR A 786 11.20 6.51 25.37
N TYR A 787 10.41 7.56 25.17
CA TYR A 787 9.90 7.96 23.85
C TYR A 787 9.63 9.47 23.85
N SER A 788 9.51 10.07 22.66
CA SER A 788 9.37 11.52 22.53
C SER A 788 8.09 11.92 21.80
N TYR A 789 7.38 12.92 22.31
CA TYR A 789 6.35 13.66 21.56
C TYR A 789 6.97 14.94 21.03
N ILE A 790 6.82 15.21 19.73
CA ILE A 790 7.45 16.36 19.08
C ILE A 790 6.44 17.06 18.18
N LEU A 791 6.37 18.39 18.30
CA LEU A 791 5.59 19.26 17.44
C LEU A 791 6.34 19.51 16.13
N HIS A 792 5.72 19.19 14.99
CA HIS A 792 6.25 19.49 13.67
C HIS A 792 5.33 20.47 12.95
N ARG A 793 5.94 21.49 12.32
CA ARG A 793 5.23 22.45 11.47
C ARG A 793 5.44 22.10 10.01
N HIS A 794 4.33 21.88 9.31
CA HIS A 794 4.31 21.58 7.88
C HIS A 794 4.45 22.88 7.06
N THR A 795 4.88 22.72 5.80
CA THR A 795 5.05 23.82 4.85
C THR A 795 3.75 24.53 4.47
N ASP A 796 2.60 23.89 4.72
CA ASP A 796 1.26 24.46 4.54
C ASP A 796 0.83 25.36 5.72
N GLY A 797 1.70 25.55 6.71
CA GLY A 797 1.44 26.34 7.91
C GLY A 797 0.72 25.59 9.03
N THR A 798 0.34 24.32 8.82
CA THR A 798 -0.27 23.50 9.88
C THR A 798 0.78 22.94 10.83
N SER A 799 0.40 22.71 12.08
CA SER A 799 1.29 22.10 13.09
C SER A 799 0.65 20.82 13.63
N LYS A 800 1.43 19.74 13.72
CA LYS A 800 0.97 18.43 14.16
C LYS A 800 1.95 17.79 15.11
N TRP A 801 1.43 17.01 16.06
CA TRP A 801 2.24 16.27 17.02
C TRP A 801 2.51 14.84 16.53
N TYR A 802 3.74 14.39 16.73
CA TYR A 802 4.17 13.04 16.40
C TYR A 802 4.79 12.37 17.61
N LYS A 803 4.49 11.08 17.80
CA LYS A 803 5.11 10.20 18.78
C LYS A 803 6.25 9.43 18.11
N PHE A 804 7.47 9.63 18.60
CA PHE A 804 8.68 8.93 18.21
C PHE A 804 8.98 7.86 19.25
N ASP A 805 8.67 6.61 18.91
CA ASP A 805 8.78 5.44 19.77
C ASP A 805 9.72 4.42 19.11
N ASP A 806 11.03 4.61 19.33
CA ASP A 806 12.09 3.86 18.66
C ASP A 806 11.91 3.82 17.13
N GLY A 807 11.69 2.63 16.57
CA GLY A 807 11.56 2.42 15.12
C GLY A 807 10.20 2.84 14.56
N GLU A 808 9.25 3.19 15.42
CA GLU A 808 7.89 3.56 15.04
C GLU A 808 7.64 5.05 15.27
N VAL A 809 7.20 5.75 14.22
CA VAL A 809 6.78 7.15 14.32
C VAL A 809 5.34 7.26 13.85
N SER A 810 4.48 7.85 14.70
CA SER A 810 3.04 7.97 14.45
C SER A 810 2.53 9.37 14.78
N GLU A 811 1.50 9.82 14.06
CA GLU A 811 0.77 11.05 14.41
C GLU A 811 -0.02 10.83 15.71
N CYS A 812 -0.08 11.85 16.56
CA CYS A 812 -0.78 11.79 17.85
C CYS A 812 -1.50 13.10 18.16
N LYS A 813 -2.51 13.04 19.04
CA LYS A 813 -3.41 14.17 19.34
C LYS A 813 -2.98 14.96 20.59
N MET A 814 -1.69 15.26 20.70
CA MET A 814 -1.17 16.01 21.85
C MET A 814 -1.59 17.49 21.84
N ASP A 815 -2.31 17.94 20.81
CA ASP A 815 -3.05 19.21 20.78
C ASP A 815 -4.29 19.19 21.69
N ASP A 816 -4.85 18.00 21.99
CA ASP A 816 -5.92 17.83 22.98
C ASP A 816 -5.36 17.91 24.41
N ASP A 817 -5.97 18.75 25.25
CA ASP A 817 -5.54 18.98 26.63
C ASP A 817 -5.79 17.76 27.53
N GLU A 818 -6.78 16.92 27.23
CA GLU A 818 -6.95 15.67 27.98
C GLU A 818 -5.92 14.61 27.58
N GLU A 819 -5.46 14.59 26.32
CA GLU A 819 -4.41 13.67 25.88
C GLU A 819 -3.06 14.04 26.53
N ILE A 820 -2.63 15.30 26.47
CA ILE A 820 -1.35 15.71 27.11
C ILE A 820 -1.35 15.45 28.62
N LYS A 821 -2.48 15.69 29.29
CA LYS A 821 -2.64 15.43 30.73
C LYS A 821 -2.54 13.93 31.04
N THR A 822 -3.21 13.09 30.25
CA THR A 822 -3.22 11.64 30.48
C THR A 822 -1.89 10.97 30.13
N GLN A 823 -1.17 11.48 29.13
CA GLN A 823 0.12 10.92 28.68
C GLN A 823 1.34 11.47 29.43
N CYS A 824 1.29 12.70 29.95
CA CYS A 824 2.51 13.39 30.41
C CYS A 824 2.50 13.89 31.85
N PHE A 825 1.36 14.26 32.45
CA PHE A 825 1.37 14.93 33.76
C PHE A 825 1.55 13.97 34.94
N GLY A 826 1.26 12.68 34.74
CA GLY A 826 1.38 11.66 35.79
C GLY A 826 0.19 11.64 36.75
N GLY A 827 0.47 11.45 38.03
CA GLY A 827 -0.53 11.36 39.09
C GLY A 827 -1.26 10.01 39.18
N GLU A 828 -2.31 10.00 39.98
CA GLU A 828 -3.13 8.81 40.24
C GLU A 828 -4.47 8.89 39.49
N TYR A 829 -5.02 7.72 39.16
CA TYR A 829 -6.33 7.60 38.53
C TYR A 829 -7.05 6.35 39.01
N MET A 830 -8.37 6.29 38.75
CA MET A 830 -9.17 5.11 39.04
C MET A 830 -9.22 4.24 37.78
N GLY A 831 -8.46 3.13 37.76
CA GLY A 831 -8.43 2.19 36.65
C GLY A 831 -9.50 1.11 36.81
N GLU A 832 -10.16 0.77 35.70
CA GLU A 832 -11.05 -0.38 35.63
C GLU A 832 -10.22 -1.65 35.40
N VAL A 833 -10.27 -2.58 36.35
CA VAL A 833 -9.60 -3.88 36.25
C VAL A 833 -10.68 -4.94 36.15
N PHE A 834 -10.78 -5.56 34.98
CA PHE A 834 -11.69 -6.68 34.72
C PHE A 834 -11.01 -8.01 35.03
N ASP A 835 -11.55 -8.74 35.99
CA ASP A 835 -11.11 -10.10 36.30
C ASP A 835 -11.90 -11.10 35.43
N HIS A 836 -11.23 -11.71 34.44
CA HIS A 836 -11.84 -12.68 33.53
C HIS A 836 -12.33 -13.95 34.23
N MET A 837 -11.71 -14.36 35.35
CA MET A 837 -12.11 -15.55 36.09
C MET A 837 -13.34 -15.27 36.96
N LEU A 838 -13.40 -14.09 37.58
CA LEU A 838 -14.53 -13.68 38.44
C LEU A 838 -15.65 -12.95 37.68
N LYS A 839 -15.46 -12.66 36.38
CA LYS A 839 -16.34 -11.83 35.54
C LYS A 839 -16.79 -10.55 36.24
N ARG A 840 -15.89 -9.94 37.02
CA ARG A 840 -16.20 -8.81 37.90
C ARG A 840 -15.34 -7.61 37.54
N LEU A 841 -16.00 -6.46 37.39
CA LEU A 841 -15.33 -5.17 37.25
C LEU A 841 -14.92 -4.67 38.64
N SER A 842 -13.69 -4.22 38.79
CA SER A 842 -13.21 -3.57 40.02
C SER A 842 -12.50 -2.26 39.70
N TYR A 843 -12.78 -1.24 40.50
CA TYR A 843 -12.11 0.06 40.41
C TYR A 843 -10.93 0.07 41.38
N ARG A 844 -9.72 0.24 40.84
CA ARG A 844 -8.50 0.31 41.66
C ARG A 844 -7.77 1.61 41.39
N ARG A 845 -7.28 2.24 42.46
CA ARG A 845 -6.41 3.40 42.36
C ARG A 845 -5.06 2.95 41.79
N GLN A 846 -4.69 3.50 40.64
CA GLN A 846 -3.48 3.20 39.90
C GLN A 846 -2.66 4.49 39.72
N LYS A 847 -1.35 4.33 39.52
CA LYS A 847 -0.44 5.44 39.22
C LYS A 847 -0.18 5.46 37.72
N ARG A 848 -0.05 6.65 37.13
CA ARG A 848 0.46 6.78 35.76
C ARG A 848 1.98 6.70 35.81
N TRP A 849 2.53 5.53 35.49
CA TRP A 849 3.97 5.30 35.47
C TRP A 849 4.65 5.86 34.21
N TRP A 850 3.88 6.36 33.25
CA TRP A 850 4.31 7.16 32.11
C TRP A 850 4.06 8.64 32.41
N ASN A 851 5.11 9.45 32.31
CA ASN A 851 5.05 10.88 32.55
C ASN A 851 6.27 11.59 31.95
N ALA A 852 6.12 12.89 31.71
CA ALA A 852 7.18 13.73 31.17
C ALA A 852 8.42 13.70 32.07
N TYR A 853 9.58 13.61 31.44
CA TYR A 853 10.88 13.64 32.10
C TYR A 853 11.72 14.84 31.64
N MET A 854 11.76 15.13 30.34
CA MET A 854 12.36 16.36 29.80
C MET A 854 11.34 17.12 28.95
N LEU A 855 11.32 18.44 29.09
CA LEU A 855 10.50 19.35 28.29
C LEU A 855 11.41 20.21 27.41
N PHE A 856 11.02 20.41 26.16
CA PHE A 856 11.73 21.24 25.20
C PHE A 856 10.81 22.38 24.77
N TYR A 857 11.29 23.60 25.00
CA TYR A 857 10.60 24.84 24.70
C TYR A 857 11.38 25.63 23.66
N THR A 858 10.71 26.11 22.61
CA THR A 858 11.30 26.96 21.57
C THR A 858 10.89 28.41 21.78
N ARG A 859 11.84 29.34 21.73
CA ARG A 859 11.57 30.78 21.89
C ARG A 859 10.84 31.33 20.66
N LEU A 860 9.82 32.17 20.86
CA LEU A 860 8.90 32.56 19.77
C LEU A 860 9.59 33.33 18.62
N ASP A 861 10.64 34.10 18.90
CA ASP A 861 11.42 34.86 17.90
C ASP A 861 12.24 33.96 16.97
N VAL A 862 12.62 32.75 17.42
CA VAL A 862 13.30 31.76 16.58
C VAL A 862 12.36 31.25 15.50
N GLU A 863 11.08 31.09 15.85
CA GLU A 863 10.06 30.55 14.95
C GLU A 863 9.62 31.57 13.91
N GLU A 864 9.39 32.83 14.32
CA GLU A 864 9.08 33.91 13.39
C GLU A 864 10.19 34.10 12.35
N ASN A 865 11.45 34.06 12.77
CA ASN A 865 12.60 34.18 11.86
C ASN A 865 12.77 32.98 10.92
N SER A 866 12.46 31.76 11.37
CA SER A 866 12.43 30.57 10.50
C SER A 866 11.31 30.68 9.46
N LEU A 867 10.09 31.05 9.86
CA LEU A 867 8.95 31.26 8.96
C LEU A 867 9.22 32.36 7.93
N ILE A 868 9.84 33.47 8.33
CA ILE A 868 10.24 34.56 7.43
C ILE A 868 11.29 34.08 6.43
N LYS A 869 12.27 33.26 6.83
CA LYS A 869 13.24 32.64 5.91
C LYS A 869 12.53 31.72 4.91
N SER A 870 11.67 30.82 5.37
CA SER A 870 10.92 29.92 4.49
C SER A 870 10.00 30.67 3.51
N LEU A 871 9.35 31.76 3.94
CA LEU A 871 8.51 32.60 3.07
C LEU A 871 9.33 33.35 2.01
N ASN A 872 10.55 33.80 2.35
CA ASN A 872 11.45 34.46 1.40
C ASN A 872 12.06 33.48 0.39
N GLU A 873 12.32 32.23 0.80
CA GLU A 873 12.76 31.14 -0.08
C GLU A 873 11.66 30.72 -1.07
N LEU A 874 10.39 30.90 -0.71
CA LEU A 874 9.24 30.69 -1.62
C LEU A 874 9.05 31.82 -2.65
N SER A 875 9.66 33.00 -2.46
CA SER A 875 9.36 34.19 -3.28
C SER A 875 10.40 34.53 -4.36
N LEU A 876 11.49 33.78 -4.49
CA LEU A 876 12.52 34.03 -5.51
C LEU A 876 13.00 32.70 -6.13
N SER A 877 13.04 32.70 -7.46
CA SER A 877 13.34 31.59 -8.36
C SER A 877 14.73 30.97 -8.16
N ASP A 878 14.85 30.06 -7.19
CA ASP A 878 15.94 29.09 -7.07
C ASP A 878 15.42 27.76 -6.50
N THR A 879 14.55 27.10 -7.28
CA THR A 879 14.00 25.76 -7.00
C THR A 879 15.03 24.63 -7.11
N GLN A 880 16.34 24.93 -7.12
CA GLN A 880 17.40 23.92 -7.35
C GLN A 880 18.07 23.34 -6.09
N LEU A 881 17.81 23.80 -4.87
CA LEU A 881 18.40 23.15 -3.68
C LEU A 881 17.46 23.08 -2.47
N GLY A 882 16.43 22.25 -2.57
CA GLY A 882 15.75 21.65 -1.40
C GLY A 882 16.59 20.58 -0.69
N THR A 883 17.86 20.40 -1.08
CA THR A 883 18.79 19.42 -0.52
C THR A 883 19.58 20.05 0.62
N MET A 884 19.24 19.70 1.86
CA MET A 884 20.05 19.97 3.05
C MET A 884 21.50 19.53 2.83
N LYS A 885 22.44 20.47 2.95
CA LYS A 885 23.88 20.22 2.83
C LYS A 885 24.30 19.18 3.89
N MET A 886 25.01 18.14 3.46
CA MET A 886 25.58 17.11 4.34
C MET A 886 26.96 16.65 3.82
N PRO A 887 27.76 15.93 4.64
CA PRO A 887 29.02 15.37 4.17
C PRO A 887 28.80 14.34 3.03
N PRO A 888 29.58 14.40 1.92
CA PRO A 888 29.37 13.54 0.75
C PRO A 888 29.45 12.04 1.04
N ALA A 889 30.26 11.62 2.01
CA ALA A 889 30.36 10.22 2.44
C ALA A 889 29.02 9.70 2.99
N ILE A 890 28.35 10.51 3.81
CA ILE A 890 27.05 10.17 4.41
C ILE A 890 25.97 10.20 3.33
N GLU A 891 25.94 11.22 2.47
CA GLU A 891 25.00 11.29 1.35
C GLU A 891 25.08 10.05 0.46
N ARG A 892 26.30 9.66 0.07
CA ARG A 892 26.55 8.47 -0.74
C ARG A 892 26.09 7.20 -0.05
N SER A 893 26.34 7.06 1.25
CA SER A 893 25.92 5.90 2.04
C SER A 893 24.40 5.81 2.15
N VAL A 894 23.70 6.91 2.48
CA VAL A 894 22.22 6.96 2.54
C VAL A 894 21.62 6.61 1.18
N ARG A 895 22.18 7.17 0.10
CA ARG A 895 21.69 6.91 -1.25
C ARG A 895 21.90 5.46 -1.68
N LYS A 896 23.06 4.87 -1.37
CA LYS A 896 23.34 3.45 -1.62
C LYS A 896 22.37 2.55 -0.83
N GLN A 897 22.13 2.87 0.45
CA GLN A 897 21.16 2.14 1.28
C GLN A 897 19.74 2.23 0.70
N ASN A 898 19.30 3.42 0.30
CA ASN A 898 17.98 3.62 -0.30
C ASN A 898 17.80 2.82 -1.59
N ILE A 899 18.81 2.81 -2.48
CA ILE A 899 18.77 2.02 -3.72
C ILE A 899 18.65 0.54 -3.40
N LYS A 900 19.50 0.00 -2.51
CA LYS A 900 19.46 -1.41 -2.11
C LYS A 900 18.12 -1.78 -1.46
N PHE A 901 17.65 -0.96 -0.53
CA PHE A 901 16.37 -1.19 0.15
C PHE A 901 15.20 -1.19 -0.83
N MET A 902 15.10 -0.18 -1.70
CA MET A 902 14.02 -0.10 -2.68
C MET A 902 14.10 -1.24 -3.70
N HIS A 903 15.29 -1.60 -4.17
CA HIS A 903 15.51 -2.77 -5.03
C HIS A 903 14.97 -4.05 -4.39
N ASN A 904 15.37 -4.35 -3.15
CA ASN A 904 14.91 -5.53 -2.44
C ASN A 904 13.40 -5.47 -2.17
N ARG A 905 12.88 -4.31 -1.77
CA ARG A 905 11.47 -4.11 -1.46
C ARG A 905 10.56 -4.28 -2.67
N ASN A 906 10.98 -3.86 -3.86
CA ASN A 906 10.14 -3.80 -5.05
C ASN A 906 9.56 -5.17 -5.43
N GLN A 907 10.29 -6.26 -5.18
CA GLN A 907 9.81 -7.63 -5.39
C GLN A 907 8.87 -8.14 -4.27
N PHE A 908 8.83 -7.50 -3.10
CA PHE A 908 7.97 -7.87 -1.96
C PHE A 908 6.76 -6.92 -1.81
N SER A 909 6.01 -6.75 -2.91
CA SER A 909 4.77 -5.96 -2.95
C SER A 909 3.62 -6.79 -3.51
N ALA A 910 2.38 -6.50 -3.08
CA ALA A 910 1.21 -7.25 -3.54
C ALA A 910 0.99 -7.02 -5.06
N GLU A 911 1.26 -5.79 -5.49
CA GLU A 911 1.24 -5.32 -6.86
C GLU A 911 2.17 -6.14 -7.74
N TYR A 912 3.42 -6.36 -7.30
CA TYR A 912 4.39 -7.16 -8.05
C TYR A 912 3.99 -8.64 -8.15
N PHE A 913 3.51 -9.25 -7.06
CA PHE A 913 3.04 -10.64 -7.07
C PHE A 913 1.83 -10.82 -8.00
N GLN A 914 0.92 -9.85 -8.03
CA GLN A 914 -0.21 -9.85 -8.96
C GLN A 914 0.26 -9.64 -10.41
N PHE A 915 1.20 -8.73 -10.63
CA PHE A 915 1.82 -8.47 -11.93
C PHE A 915 2.47 -9.73 -12.51
N VAL A 916 3.36 -10.40 -11.76
CA VAL A 916 4.01 -11.64 -12.23
C VAL A 916 2.95 -12.67 -12.61
N ARG A 917 1.89 -12.85 -11.80
CA ARG A 917 0.79 -13.77 -12.09
C ARG A 917 0.04 -13.41 -13.38
N LYS A 918 -0.32 -12.13 -13.55
CA LYS A 918 -0.97 -11.62 -14.77
C LYS A 918 -0.07 -11.83 -16.00
N LEU A 919 1.21 -11.50 -15.89
CA LEU A 919 2.18 -11.59 -16.98
C LEU A 919 2.38 -13.03 -17.46
N VAL A 920 2.56 -14.00 -16.55
CA VAL A 920 2.72 -15.40 -16.96
C VAL A 920 1.40 -16.00 -17.47
N SER A 921 0.25 -15.49 -17.02
CA SER A 921 -1.07 -15.99 -17.44
C SER A 921 -1.61 -15.35 -18.73
N CYS A 922 -1.09 -14.19 -19.16
CA CYS A 922 -1.72 -13.35 -20.18
C CYS A 922 -1.80 -13.98 -21.59
N ASN A 923 -0.97 -14.98 -21.87
CA ASN A 923 -0.94 -15.72 -23.14
C ASN A 923 -1.56 -17.12 -23.03
N SER A 924 -2.27 -17.43 -21.94
CA SER A 924 -2.92 -18.71 -21.70
C SER A 924 -4.24 -18.78 -22.46
N ALA A 925 -4.36 -19.63 -23.49
CA ALA A 925 -5.61 -19.78 -24.25
C ALA A 925 -6.72 -20.46 -23.41
N PRO A 926 -8.02 -20.10 -23.60
CA PRO A 926 -9.11 -20.75 -22.89
C PRO A 926 -9.22 -22.23 -23.28
N LEU A 927 -9.30 -23.07 -22.24
CA LEU A 927 -9.20 -24.54 -22.23
C LEU A 927 -10.23 -25.34 -23.09
N ILE A 928 -11.07 -24.69 -23.89
CA ILE A 928 -12.31 -25.32 -24.41
C ILE A 928 -12.22 -25.82 -25.87
N ARG A 929 -11.20 -25.47 -26.68
CA ARG A 929 -11.25 -25.76 -28.13
C ARG A 929 -10.14 -26.59 -28.78
N GLN A 930 -9.14 -27.09 -28.07
CA GLN A 930 -8.09 -27.90 -28.70
C GLN A 930 -7.93 -29.27 -28.05
N HIS A 931 -8.93 -30.12 -28.25
CA HIS A 931 -8.81 -31.56 -28.04
C HIS A 931 -8.34 -32.32 -29.30
N ASN A 932 -7.95 -31.62 -30.36
CA ASN A 932 -7.48 -32.20 -31.62
C ASN A 932 -6.07 -31.69 -32.00
N SER A 933 -5.28 -32.59 -32.57
CA SER A 933 -3.85 -32.56 -32.79
C SER A 933 -3.33 -31.51 -33.78
N GLU A 934 -3.47 -30.22 -33.49
CA GLU A 934 -2.72 -29.18 -34.21
C GLU A 934 -1.40 -28.89 -33.48
N LYS A 935 -0.28 -28.97 -34.21
CA LYS A 935 1.04 -28.57 -33.71
C LYS A 935 0.96 -27.14 -33.20
N LEU A 936 1.40 -26.91 -31.97
CA LEU A 936 1.49 -25.57 -31.39
C LEU A 936 2.37 -24.67 -32.28
N ASN A 937 1.93 -23.43 -32.53
CA ASN A 937 2.75 -22.43 -33.23
C ASN A 937 4.08 -22.23 -32.47
N SER A 938 5.20 -22.11 -33.20
CA SER A 938 6.54 -21.82 -32.65
C SER A 938 6.56 -20.58 -31.75
N GLU A 939 5.84 -19.52 -32.09
CA GLU A 939 5.78 -18.30 -31.26
C GLU A 939 4.98 -18.54 -29.97
N THR A 940 3.91 -19.34 -30.04
CA THR A 940 3.13 -19.72 -28.86
C THR A 940 3.94 -20.61 -27.93
N GLU A 941 4.73 -21.56 -28.46
CA GLU A 941 5.66 -22.36 -27.67
C GLU A 941 6.72 -21.50 -26.97
N GLU A 942 7.25 -20.49 -27.66
CA GLU A 942 8.19 -19.54 -27.06
C GLU A 942 7.55 -18.74 -25.91
N LEU A 943 6.32 -18.23 -26.10
CA LEU A 943 5.58 -17.52 -25.04
C LEU A 943 5.34 -18.41 -23.81
N LEU A 944 5.00 -19.69 -24.01
CA LEU A 944 4.85 -20.66 -22.92
C LEU A 944 6.18 -20.91 -22.20
N MET A 945 7.28 -21.03 -22.95
CA MET A 945 8.62 -21.19 -22.39
C MET A 945 8.99 -19.99 -21.52
N LEU A 946 8.88 -18.76 -22.05
CA LEU A 946 9.21 -17.54 -21.32
C LEU A 946 8.37 -17.36 -20.04
N SER A 947 7.08 -17.69 -20.12
CA SER A 947 6.17 -17.64 -18.96
C SER A 947 6.56 -18.67 -17.89
N CYS A 948 6.88 -19.90 -18.31
CA CYS A 948 7.38 -20.95 -17.42
C CYS A 948 8.71 -20.55 -16.76
N GLN A 949 9.64 -19.97 -17.53
CA GLN A 949 10.93 -19.50 -17.03
C GLN A 949 10.77 -18.46 -15.93
N LEU A 950 9.97 -17.43 -16.16
CA LEU A 950 9.71 -16.38 -15.18
C LEU A 950 8.99 -16.93 -13.94
N ALA A 951 7.89 -17.67 -14.13
CA ALA A 951 7.12 -18.24 -13.03
C ALA A 951 7.98 -19.13 -12.13
N SER A 952 8.81 -19.99 -12.73
CA SER A 952 9.65 -20.92 -11.97
C SER A 952 10.76 -20.20 -11.22
N ARG A 953 11.45 -19.25 -11.88
CA ARG A 953 12.48 -18.43 -11.23
C ARG A 953 11.91 -17.68 -10.04
N PHE A 954 10.81 -16.96 -10.25
CA PHE A 954 10.11 -16.25 -9.18
C PHE A 954 9.73 -17.18 -8.03
N LEU A 955 9.05 -18.30 -8.30
CA LEU A 955 8.54 -19.17 -7.25
C LEU A 955 9.64 -19.81 -6.39
N PHE A 956 10.76 -20.22 -7.00
CA PHE A 956 11.86 -20.86 -6.28
C PHE A 956 12.90 -19.89 -5.71
N HIS A 957 12.96 -18.64 -6.16
CA HIS A 957 13.85 -17.63 -5.53
C HIS A 957 13.17 -16.87 -4.40
N THR A 958 11.88 -16.56 -4.55
CA THR A 958 11.17 -15.69 -3.58
C THR A 958 9.77 -16.16 -3.26
N GLY A 959 9.00 -16.54 -4.28
CA GLY A 959 7.58 -16.82 -4.19
C GLY A 959 7.26 -17.77 -3.03
N PHE A 960 7.67 -19.04 -3.09
CA PHE A 960 7.27 -20.06 -2.12
C PHE A 960 7.78 -19.86 -0.68
N HIS A 961 8.85 -19.10 -0.49
CA HIS A 961 9.40 -18.78 0.83
C HIS A 961 8.68 -17.59 1.49
N THR A 962 7.96 -16.79 0.70
CA THR A 962 7.22 -15.62 1.19
C THR A 962 5.93 -16.03 1.94
N LYS A 963 5.59 -15.29 3.00
CA LYS A 963 4.37 -15.49 3.79
C LYS A 963 3.10 -15.50 2.93
N LYS A 964 2.14 -16.36 3.30
CA LYS A 964 0.86 -16.55 2.59
C LYS A 964 0.06 -15.25 2.34
N THR A 965 0.13 -14.28 3.24
CA THR A 965 -0.58 -13.00 3.13
C THR A 965 -0.16 -12.19 1.90
N LEU A 966 1.10 -12.32 1.46
CA LEU A 966 1.62 -11.64 0.28
C LEU A 966 1.56 -12.55 -0.96
N ARG A 967 1.94 -13.83 -0.79
CA ARG A 967 2.02 -14.80 -1.90
C ARG A 967 0.66 -15.22 -2.48
N GLY A 968 -0.40 -15.20 -1.65
CA GLY A 968 -1.69 -15.82 -1.98
C GLY A 968 -1.67 -17.35 -1.89
N ALA A 969 -2.65 -18.02 -2.47
CA ALA A 969 -2.75 -19.48 -2.42
C ALA A 969 -1.68 -20.17 -3.29
N ALA A 970 -0.99 -21.20 -2.78
CA ALA A 970 0.03 -21.95 -3.54
C ALA A 970 -0.59 -22.78 -4.66
N THR A 971 -1.85 -23.18 -4.48
CA THR A 971 -2.60 -23.91 -5.49
C THR A 971 -2.81 -23.09 -6.77
N GLU A 972 -3.02 -21.78 -6.66
CA GLU A 972 -3.15 -20.90 -7.84
C GLU A 972 -1.86 -20.89 -8.67
N TRP A 973 -0.70 -20.82 -8.01
CA TRP A 973 0.61 -20.87 -8.68
C TRP A 973 0.90 -22.24 -9.31
N TYR A 974 0.46 -23.32 -8.65
CA TYR A 974 0.46 -24.66 -9.24
C TYR A 974 -0.37 -24.70 -10.53
N ASP A 975 -1.58 -24.15 -10.53
CA ASP A 975 -2.47 -24.16 -11.70
C ASP A 975 -1.87 -23.40 -12.88
N VAL A 976 -1.25 -22.24 -12.60
CA VAL A 976 -0.52 -21.43 -13.60
C VAL A 976 0.66 -22.21 -14.22
N LEU A 977 1.53 -22.81 -13.40
CA LEU A 977 2.65 -23.60 -13.93
C LEU A 977 2.17 -24.81 -14.75
N CYS A 978 1.14 -25.51 -14.27
CA CYS A 978 0.59 -26.68 -14.95
C CYS A 978 -0.02 -26.34 -16.30
N HIS A 979 -0.57 -25.13 -16.47
CA HIS A 979 -1.01 -24.66 -17.76
C HIS A 979 0.13 -24.68 -18.80
N HIS A 980 1.29 -24.13 -18.45
CA HIS A 980 2.45 -24.11 -19.35
C HIS A 980 3.07 -25.49 -19.58
N LEU A 981 3.10 -26.33 -18.54
CA LEU A 981 3.71 -27.67 -18.60
C LEU A 981 2.86 -28.71 -19.35
N ARG A 982 1.57 -28.45 -19.59
CA ARG A 982 0.65 -29.44 -20.18
C ARG A 982 0.97 -29.75 -21.64
N SER A 983 1.23 -28.73 -22.45
CA SER A 983 1.12 -28.85 -23.92
C SER A 983 2.46 -28.95 -24.67
N SER A 984 3.60 -28.61 -24.04
CA SER A 984 4.91 -28.59 -24.71
C SER A 984 5.95 -29.47 -24.00
N LYS A 985 6.50 -30.44 -24.75
CA LYS A 985 7.63 -31.28 -24.33
C LYS A 985 8.90 -30.45 -24.04
N PRO A 986 9.33 -29.52 -24.91
CA PRO A 986 10.47 -28.64 -24.61
C PRO A 986 10.31 -27.89 -23.29
N VAL A 987 9.13 -27.35 -22.98
CA VAL A 987 8.88 -26.61 -21.72
C VAL A 987 9.00 -27.52 -20.50
N ARG A 988 8.44 -28.74 -20.53
CA ARG A 988 8.61 -29.74 -19.45
C ARG A 988 10.06 -30.12 -19.23
N SER A 989 10.77 -30.40 -20.33
CA SER A 989 12.19 -30.76 -20.27
C SER A 989 13.02 -29.63 -19.68
N TRP A 990 12.80 -28.39 -20.14
CA TRP A 990 13.50 -27.22 -19.60
C TRP A 990 13.25 -27.04 -18.10
N PHE A 991 11.98 -27.11 -17.65
CA PHE A 991 11.62 -26.96 -16.25
C PHE A 991 12.31 -28.01 -15.38
N ALA A 992 12.23 -29.29 -15.77
CA ALA A 992 12.81 -30.37 -14.99
C ALA A 992 14.34 -30.23 -14.85
N HIS A 993 15.06 -29.95 -15.95
CA HIS A 993 16.51 -29.85 -15.91
C HIS A 993 17.00 -28.60 -15.19
N ASN A 994 16.40 -27.44 -15.46
CA ASN A 994 16.91 -26.17 -14.95
C ASN A 994 16.40 -25.88 -13.53
N MET A 995 15.18 -26.26 -13.19
CA MET A 995 14.56 -25.90 -11.91
C MET A 995 14.61 -27.03 -10.88
N LEU A 996 14.70 -28.30 -11.29
CA LEU A 996 14.73 -29.42 -10.35
C LEU A 996 16.11 -30.10 -10.34
N PHE A 997 16.58 -30.61 -11.47
CA PHE A 997 17.81 -31.41 -11.51
C PHE A 997 19.09 -30.57 -11.32
N LYS A 998 19.14 -29.31 -11.77
CA LYS A 998 20.24 -28.37 -11.44
C LYS A 998 20.31 -28.08 -9.93
N HIS A 999 19.21 -28.26 -9.20
CA HIS A 999 19.07 -27.94 -7.78
C HIS A 999 18.43 -29.12 -7.01
N PRO A 1000 19.12 -30.27 -6.89
CA PRO A 1000 18.54 -31.52 -6.37
C PRO A 1000 18.03 -31.42 -4.92
N HIS A 1001 18.60 -30.50 -4.12
CA HIS A 1001 18.14 -30.25 -2.75
C HIS A 1001 16.66 -29.83 -2.68
N ARG A 1002 16.11 -29.22 -3.75
CA ARG A 1002 14.71 -28.76 -3.80
C ARG A 1002 13.70 -29.87 -3.56
N PHE A 1003 14.01 -31.11 -3.95
CA PHE A 1003 13.14 -32.25 -3.68
C PHE A 1003 12.97 -32.47 -2.17
N CYS A 1004 14.06 -32.42 -1.39
CA CYS A 1004 14.00 -32.54 0.06
C CYS A 1004 13.40 -31.27 0.69
N GLU A 1005 13.91 -30.11 0.30
CA GLU A 1005 13.52 -28.80 0.82
C GLU A 1005 12.00 -28.58 0.74
N TYR A 1006 11.39 -28.78 -0.43
CA TYR A 1006 9.97 -28.49 -0.63
C TYR A 1006 9.02 -29.63 -0.28
N LEU A 1007 9.46 -30.90 -0.26
CA LEU A 1007 8.58 -32.02 0.14
C LEU A 1007 8.66 -32.32 1.64
N LEU A 1008 9.85 -32.21 2.24
CA LEU A 1008 10.14 -32.70 3.58
C LEU A 1008 10.47 -31.59 4.60
N MET A 1009 11.16 -30.52 4.20
CA MET A 1009 11.61 -29.48 5.15
C MET A 1009 10.66 -28.29 5.25
N CYS A 1010 10.00 -27.91 4.15
CA CYS A 1010 9.11 -26.77 4.07
C CYS A 1010 8.02 -26.85 5.16
N PRO A 1011 7.86 -25.86 6.05
CA PRO A 1011 6.87 -25.91 7.13
C PRO A 1011 5.42 -25.75 6.62
N SER A 1012 5.23 -25.14 5.45
CA SER A 1012 3.92 -24.85 4.88
C SER A 1012 3.32 -26.06 4.15
N THR A 1013 2.28 -26.66 4.73
CA THR A 1013 1.50 -27.75 4.12
C THR A 1013 0.99 -27.40 2.72
N GLU A 1014 0.60 -26.14 2.50
CA GLU A 1014 0.06 -25.68 1.22
C GLU A 1014 1.12 -25.66 0.13
N VAL A 1015 2.33 -25.17 0.45
CA VAL A 1015 3.48 -25.14 -0.47
C VAL A 1015 3.96 -26.57 -0.75
N ARG A 1016 4.09 -27.41 0.28
CA ARG A 1016 4.38 -28.85 0.11
C ARG A 1016 3.38 -29.51 -0.84
N SER A 1017 2.09 -29.26 -0.64
CA SER A 1017 1.04 -29.82 -1.50
C SER A 1017 1.12 -29.30 -2.94
N ALA A 1018 1.42 -28.02 -3.14
CA ALA A 1018 1.59 -27.46 -4.49
C ALA A 1018 2.80 -28.09 -5.19
N PHE A 1019 3.96 -28.12 -4.54
CA PHE A 1019 5.18 -28.72 -5.10
C PHE A 1019 4.99 -30.22 -5.42
N MET A 1020 4.42 -30.99 -4.50
CA MET A 1020 4.05 -32.39 -4.75
C MET A 1020 3.17 -32.54 -6.00
N LYS A 1021 2.13 -31.70 -6.14
CA LYS A 1021 1.26 -31.73 -7.31
C LYS A 1021 2.00 -31.35 -8.60
N ILE A 1022 2.94 -30.41 -8.56
CA ILE A 1022 3.81 -30.06 -9.71
C ILE A 1022 4.60 -31.30 -10.16
N ILE A 1023 5.23 -32.03 -9.23
CA ILE A 1023 6.00 -33.24 -9.56
C ILE A 1023 5.10 -34.33 -10.16
N VAL A 1024 3.93 -34.59 -9.55
CA VAL A 1024 2.96 -35.57 -10.07
C VAL A 1024 2.49 -35.19 -11.47
N PHE A 1025 2.16 -33.91 -11.69
CA PHE A 1025 1.72 -33.40 -12.98
C PHE A 1025 2.82 -33.55 -14.05
N LEU A 1026 4.04 -33.14 -13.72
CA LEU A 1026 5.18 -33.21 -14.62
C LEU A 1026 5.53 -34.66 -14.99
N ALA A 1027 5.53 -35.58 -14.02
CA ALA A 1027 5.75 -37.00 -14.25
C ALA A 1027 4.65 -37.60 -15.17
N HIS A 1028 3.38 -37.23 -14.95
CA HIS A 1028 2.27 -37.77 -15.75
C HIS A 1028 2.35 -37.34 -17.21
N PHE A 1029 2.50 -36.04 -17.47
CA PHE A 1029 2.52 -35.53 -18.85
C PHE A 1029 3.82 -35.86 -19.58
N SER A 1030 4.93 -36.08 -18.87
CA SER A 1030 6.21 -36.46 -19.49
C SER A 1030 6.34 -37.95 -19.82
N LEU A 1031 5.40 -38.79 -19.37
CA LEU A 1031 5.38 -40.22 -19.68
C LEU A 1031 5.27 -40.49 -21.19
N GLN A 1032 4.61 -39.59 -21.93
CA GLN A 1032 4.39 -39.71 -23.37
C GLN A 1032 5.45 -38.97 -24.21
N ASP A 1033 6.45 -38.35 -23.58
CA ASP A 1033 7.47 -37.54 -24.27
C ASP A 1033 8.53 -38.39 -24.99
N GLY A 1034 8.60 -39.69 -24.69
CA GLY A 1034 9.65 -40.58 -25.17
C GLY A 1034 10.95 -40.45 -24.37
N PRO A 1035 12.05 -41.04 -24.86
CA PRO A 1035 13.30 -41.09 -24.12
C PRO A 1035 13.87 -39.70 -23.81
N CYS A 1036 14.44 -39.58 -22.62
CA CYS A 1036 15.09 -38.37 -22.11
C CYS A 1036 16.51 -38.73 -21.66
N PRO A 1037 17.55 -37.94 -21.96
CA PRO A 1037 18.89 -38.20 -21.46
C PRO A 1037 18.94 -38.10 -19.92
N PRO A 1038 19.81 -38.87 -19.25
CA PRO A 1038 19.93 -38.82 -17.80
C PRO A 1038 20.41 -37.43 -17.32
N PRO A 1039 19.78 -36.86 -16.28
CA PRO A 1039 20.26 -35.63 -15.66
C PRO A 1039 21.59 -35.91 -14.96
N MET A 1040 22.63 -35.12 -15.25
CA MET A 1040 23.98 -35.36 -14.75
C MET A 1040 24.10 -35.16 -13.23
N ILE A 1041 23.94 -36.24 -12.44
CA ILE A 1041 24.42 -36.41 -11.05
C ILE A 1041 24.67 -37.92 -10.86
N ASP A 1042 25.86 -38.32 -10.39
CA ASP A 1042 26.34 -39.69 -10.12
C ASP A 1042 25.26 -40.79 -10.08
N ALA A 1043 24.99 -41.36 -11.27
CA ALA A 1043 23.78 -42.11 -11.56
C ALA A 1043 23.96 -43.64 -11.39
N PRO A 1044 23.22 -44.32 -10.48
CA PRO A 1044 23.21 -45.78 -10.42
C PRO A 1044 22.58 -46.45 -11.67
N LEU A 1045 22.88 -47.74 -11.89
CA LEU A 1045 22.63 -48.56 -13.10
C LEU A 1045 21.26 -48.41 -13.82
N ILE A 1046 20.20 -47.97 -13.16
CA ILE A 1046 18.86 -47.75 -13.76
C ILE A 1046 18.84 -46.51 -14.69
N LEU A 1047 19.70 -45.52 -14.46
CA LEU A 1047 19.81 -44.29 -15.26
C LEU A 1047 20.66 -44.47 -16.53
N LEU A 1048 21.15 -45.69 -16.79
CA LEU A 1048 21.85 -46.07 -18.03
C LEU A 1048 20.90 -46.67 -19.08
N ASP A 1049 19.60 -46.80 -18.79
CA ASP A 1049 18.61 -47.27 -19.76
C ASP A 1049 18.38 -46.19 -20.84
N PRO A 1050 18.77 -46.44 -22.11
CA PRO A 1050 18.57 -45.49 -23.20
C PRO A 1050 17.10 -45.22 -23.54
N HIS A 1051 16.16 -45.98 -22.93
CA HIS A 1051 14.72 -45.80 -23.08
C HIS A 1051 14.06 -45.08 -21.90
N ALA A 1052 14.81 -44.68 -20.87
CA ALA A 1052 14.28 -43.96 -19.72
C ALA A 1052 13.61 -42.64 -20.14
N THR A 1053 12.43 -42.38 -19.60
CA THR A 1053 11.67 -41.16 -19.82
C THR A 1053 12.00 -40.11 -18.75
N LEU A 1054 11.62 -38.86 -19.00
CA LEU A 1054 11.75 -37.80 -17.99
C LEU A 1054 10.96 -38.12 -16.70
N SER A 1055 9.81 -38.80 -16.84
CA SER A 1055 9.02 -39.28 -15.69
C SER A 1055 9.82 -40.27 -14.82
N ASP A 1056 10.58 -41.17 -15.45
CA ASP A 1056 11.42 -42.14 -14.71
C ASP A 1056 12.48 -41.41 -13.87
N HIS A 1057 13.14 -40.40 -14.45
CA HIS A 1057 14.15 -39.60 -13.74
C HIS A 1057 13.57 -38.82 -12.56
N LEU A 1058 12.38 -38.23 -12.72
CA LEU A 1058 11.71 -37.47 -11.65
C LEU A 1058 11.32 -38.37 -10.48
N LEU A 1059 10.67 -39.50 -10.75
CA LEU A 1059 10.26 -40.44 -9.70
C LEU A 1059 11.47 -41.07 -9.00
N HIS A 1060 12.54 -41.36 -9.76
CA HIS A 1060 13.78 -41.86 -9.18
C HIS A 1060 14.45 -40.84 -8.26
N ALA A 1061 14.53 -39.56 -8.66
CA ALA A 1061 15.07 -38.49 -7.81
C ALA A 1061 14.31 -38.36 -6.48
N VAL A 1062 12.98 -38.51 -6.49
CA VAL A 1062 12.17 -38.54 -5.26
C VAL A 1062 12.46 -39.81 -4.44
N LEU A 1063 12.57 -40.99 -5.07
CA LEU A 1063 12.90 -42.23 -4.36
C LEU A 1063 14.27 -42.18 -3.67
N LEU A 1064 15.25 -41.49 -4.25
CA LEU A 1064 16.59 -41.34 -3.67
C LEU A 1064 16.58 -40.64 -2.30
N LEU A 1065 15.55 -39.83 -1.99
CA LEU A 1065 15.39 -39.23 -0.66
C LEU A 1065 15.29 -40.28 0.46
N LEU A 1066 14.87 -41.52 0.15
CA LEU A 1066 14.79 -42.61 1.12
C LEU A 1066 16.16 -43.06 1.65
N HIS A 1067 17.25 -42.79 0.93
CA HIS A 1067 18.59 -43.20 1.36
C HIS A 1067 19.10 -42.43 2.58
N LYS A 1068 18.65 -41.18 2.78
CA LYS A 1068 19.16 -40.31 3.86
C LYS A 1068 18.12 -39.31 4.35
N GLU A 1069 17.67 -38.42 3.46
CA GLU A 1069 16.85 -37.24 3.78
C GLU A 1069 15.52 -37.56 4.50
N VAL A 1070 14.87 -38.67 4.13
CA VAL A 1070 13.60 -39.09 4.74
C VAL A 1070 13.78 -39.49 6.21
N ALA A 1071 14.90 -40.10 6.57
CA ALA A 1071 15.18 -40.49 7.95
C ALA A 1071 15.43 -39.26 8.84
N ASP A 1072 16.07 -38.23 8.29
CA ASP A 1072 16.41 -36.98 8.98
C ASP A 1072 15.20 -36.05 9.14
N HIS A 1073 14.26 -36.06 8.17
CA HIS A 1073 13.11 -35.13 8.11
C HIS A 1073 11.73 -35.80 8.25
N GLY A 1074 11.64 -36.91 8.99
CA GLY A 1074 10.45 -37.77 9.08
C GLY A 1074 9.12 -37.15 9.58
N ARG A 1075 9.06 -35.88 9.97
CA ARG A 1075 7.83 -35.20 10.44
C ARG A 1075 6.78 -34.93 9.35
N HIS A 1076 7.19 -34.94 8.07
CA HIS A 1076 6.32 -34.58 6.94
C HIS A 1076 6.16 -35.74 5.94
N LEU A 1077 6.46 -36.96 6.40
CA LEU A 1077 6.47 -38.21 5.66
C LEU A 1077 5.15 -38.56 4.93
N PRO A 1078 3.94 -38.22 5.44
CA PRO A 1078 2.70 -38.48 4.72
C PRO A 1078 2.63 -37.81 3.35
N HIS A 1079 3.23 -36.63 3.16
CA HIS A 1079 3.23 -35.93 1.87
C HIS A 1079 4.12 -36.65 0.84
N PHE A 1080 5.27 -37.16 1.27
CA PHE A 1080 6.14 -37.99 0.44
C PHE A 1080 5.39 -39.19 -0.14
N PHE A 1081 4.72 -39.99 0.70
CA PHE A 1081 3.96 -41.15 0.21
C PHE A 1081 2.68 -40.76 -0.54
N THR A 1082 2.07 -39.62 -0.20
CA THR A 1082 0.90 -39.10 -0.93
C THR A 1082 1.24 -38.78 -2.38
N LEU A 1083 2.47 -38.34 -2.69
CA LEU A 1083 2.95 -38.13 -4.06
C LEU A 1083 2.76 -39.39 -4.92
N PHE A 1084 3.29 -40.52 -4.46
CA PHE A 1084 3.19 -41.80 -5.16
C PHE A 1084 1.75 -42.31 -5.23
N HIS A 1085 0.96 -42.09 -4.19
CA HIS A 1085 -0.46 -42.45 -4.19
C HIS A 1085 -1.27 -41.64 -5.20
N MET A 1086 -1.01 -40.33 -5.28
CA MET A 1086 -1.63 -39.44 -6.27
C MET A 1086 -1.25 -39.88 -7.68
N TYR A 1087 0.04 -40.13 -7.93
CA TYR A 1087 0.52 -40.60 -9.23
C TYR A 1087 -0.11 -41.94 -9.62
N ALA A 1088 -0.11 -42.93 -8.73
CA ALA A 1088 -0.75 -44.24 -8.95
C ALA A 1088 -2.26 -44.16 -9.20
N SER A 1089 -2.91 -43.06 -8.82
CA SER A 1089 -4.36 -42.87 -8.96
C SER A 1089 -4.77 -42.25 -10.29
N LEU A 1090 -3.82 -41.78 -11.11
CA LEU A 1090 -4.10 -41.16 -12.40
C LEU A 1090 -4.49 -42.18 -13.50
N GLY A 1091 -3.91 -43.38 -13.49
CA GLY A 1091 -4.17 -44.36 -14.54
C GLY A 1091 -3.37 -45.66 -14.44
N ILE A 1092 -3.54 -46.52 -15.45
CA ILE A 1092 -2.86 -47.83 -15.54
C ILE A 1092 -1.38 -47.65 -15.93
N ASN A 1093 -1.07 -46.67 -16.77
CA ASN A 1093 0.28 -46.42 -17.24
C ASN A 1093 1.22 -45.99 -16.10
N GLU A 1094 0.71 -45.13 -15.22
CA GLU A 1094 1.41 -44.63 -14.03
C GLU A 1094 1.68 -45.76 -13.04
N LYS A 1095 0.68 -46.61 -12.78
CA LYS A 1095 0.85 -47.82 -11.95
C LYS A 1095 1.89 -48.76 -12.55
N THR A 1096 1.88 -48.94 -13.87
CA THR A 1096 2.85 -49.78 -14.59
C THR A 1096 4.27 -49.24 -14.44
N GLN A 1097 4.44 -47.92 -14.51
CA GLN A 1097 5.73 -47.27 -14.28
C GLN A 1097 6.23 -47.49 -12.84
N LEU A 1098 5.38 -47.29 -11.83
CA LEU A 1098 5.75 -47.53 -10.43
C LEU A 1098 6.13 -49.00 -10.14
N LEU A 1099 5.49 -49.95 -10.83
CA LEU A 1099 5.87 -51.37 -10.77
C LEU A 1099 7.25 -51.61 -11.40
N LYS A 1100 7.55 -51.00 -12.55
CA LYS A 1100 8.88 -51.08 -13.20
C LYS A 1100 9.99 -50.49 -12.33
N LEU A 1101 9.71 -49.40 -11.62
CA LEU A 1101 10.63 -48.76 -10.67
C LEU A 1101 10.75 -49.51 -9.33
N ASN A 1102 10.14 -50.69 -9.18
CA ASN A 1102 10.18 -51.53 -7.99
C ASN A 1102 9.67 -50.85 -6.70
N VAL A 1103 8.78 -49.85 -6.83
CA VAL A 1103 8.26 -49.07 -5.70
C VAL A 1103 7.59 -49.92 -4.62
N PRO A 1104 6.75 -50.94 -4.93
CA PRO A 1104 6.15 -51.78 -3.89
C PRO A 1104 7.19 -52.51 -3.04
N ALA A 1105 8.24 -53.06 -3.65
CA ALA A 1105 9.29 -53.76 -2.92
C ALA A 1105 10.06 -52.80 -2.01
N THR A 1106 10.49 -51.65 -2.56
CA THR A 1106 11.19 -50.62 -1.79
C THR A 1106 10.35 -50.13 -0.61
N PHE A 1107 9.05 -49.89 -0.81
CA PHE A 1107 8.17 -49.41 0.26
C PHE A 1107 7.87 -50.49 1.31
N MET A 1108 7.74 -51.76 0.92
CA MET A 1108 7.63 -52.86 1.88
C MET A 1108 8.90 -52.98 2.74
N LEU A 1109 10.10 -52.85 2.14
CA LEU A 1109 11.36 -52.84 2.88
C LEU A 1109 11.44 -51.65 3.85
N VAL A 1110 11.04 -50.45 3.41
CA VAL A 1110 10.96 -49.27 4.28
C VAL A 1110 10.00 -49.47 5.45
N ALA A 1111 8.85 -50.13 5.23
CA ALA A 1111 7.90 -50.46 6.31
C ALA A 1111 8.42 -51.53 7.29
N LEU A 1112 9.45 -52.31 6.90
CA LEU A 1112 10.12 -53.32 7.72
C LEU A 1112 11.43 -52.83 8.34
N ASP A 1113 11.78 -51.56 8.17
CA ASP A 1113 13.08 -50.97 8.57
C ASP A 1113 14.32 -51.58 7.89
N GLU A 1114 14.08 -52.29 6.79
CA GLU A 1114 15.09 -52.87 5.91
C GLU A 1114 15.22 -52.06 4.60
N GLY A 1115 14.75 -50.82 4.62
CA GLY A 1115 14.77 -49.90 3.50
C GLY A 1115 16.18 -49.49 3.07
N PRO A 1116 16.30 -48.74 1.95
CA PRO A 1116 17.58 -48.34 1.38
C PRO A 1116 18.37 -47.31 2.21
N GLY A 1117 17.80 -46.79 3.30
CA GLY A 1117 18.41 -45.80 4.18
C GLY A 1117 18.18 -46.12 5.67
N PRO A 1118 18.61 -45.23 6.58
CA PRO A 1118 18.46 -45.44 8.03
C PRO A 1118 17.00 -45.63 8.46
N ALA A 1119 16.79 -46.32 9.59
CA ALA A 1119 15.47 -46.50 10.17
C ALA A 1119 14.81 -45.15 10.53
N ILE A 1120 13.52 -45.00 10.23
CA ILE A 1120 12.78 -43.74 10.37
C ILE A 1120 12.30 -43.60 11.83
N LYS A 1121 12.86 -42.65 12.58
CA LYS A 1121 12.61 -42.52 14.03
C LYS A 1121 11.14 -42.26 14.45
N TYR A 1122 10.25 -41.85 13.53
CA TYR A 1122 8.85 -41.45 13.80
C TYR A 1122 7.78 -42.44 13.26
N GLN A 1123 8.12 -43.73 13.11
CA GLN A 1123 7.36 -44.74 12.32
C GLN A 1123 5.86 -44.94 12.59
N TYR A 1124 5.34 -44.80 13.81
CA TYR A 1124 4.14 -45.57 14.17
C TYR A 1124 2.74 -44.95 13.87
N PRO A 1125 2.57 -43.63 13.68
CA PRO A 1125 1.26 -43.09 13.24
C PRO A 1125 1.13 -42.82 11.72
N GLU A 1126 2.21 -42.79 10.93
CA GLU A 1126 2.22 -42.05 9.65
C GLU A 1126 2.46 -42.84 8.35
N LEU A 1127 2.60 -44.18 8.40
CA LEU A 1127 2.81 -45.01 7.18
C LEU A 1127 1.52 -45.43 6.44
N THR A 1128 0.35 -44.92 6.84
CA THR A 1128 -0.95 -45.27 6.21
C THR A 1128 -0.93 -45.05 4.69
N LYS A 1129 -0.32 -43.95 4.23
CA LYS A 1129 -0.20 -43.64 2.80
C LYS A 1129 0.73 -44.59 2.07
N LEU A 1130 1.83 -45.02 2.70
CA LEU A 1130 2.71 -46.06 2.15
C LEU A 1130 1.92 -47.35 1.89
N HIS A 1131 1.18 -47.83 2.89
CA HIS A 1131 0.37 -49.05 2.76
C HIS A 1131 -0.70 -48.92 1.67
N GLN A 1132 -1.31 -47.75 1.51
CA GLN A 1132 -2.26 -47.48 0.43
C GLN A 1132 -1.60 -47.59 -0.95
N VAL A 1133 -0.40 -47.05 -1.14
CA VAL A 1133 0.36 -47.18 -2.40
C VAL A 1133 0.66 -48.65 -2.69
N VAL A 1134 1.22 -49.37 -1.72
CA VAL A 1134 1.58 -50.80 -1.89
C VAL A 1134 0.34 -51.62 -2.23
N SER A 1135 -0.75 -51.46 -1.47
CA SER A 1135 -2.03 -52.14 -1.73
C SER A 1135 -2.58 -51.82 -3.13
N GLN A 1136 -2.53 -50.55 -3.56
CA GLN A 1136 -3.05 -50.14 -4.86
C GLN A 1136 -2.25 -50.74 -6.02
N LEU A 1137 -0.93 -50.86 -5.88
CA LEU A 1137 -0.05 -51.43 -6.90
C LEU A 1137 -0.17 -52.96 -6.96
N ILE A 1138 -0.13 -53.65 -5.81
CA ILE A 1138 -0.24 -55.13 -5.76
C ILE A 1138 -1.57 -55.60 -6.33
N ARG A 1139 -2.68 -54.91 -6.06
CA ARG A 1139 -4.01 -55.24 -6.61
C ARG A 1139 -4.10 -55.12 -8.13
N CYS A 1140 -3.11 -54.51 -8.77
CA CYS A 1140 -3.02 -54.42 -10.24
C CYS A 1140 -2.12 -55.50 -10.86
N CYS A 1141 -1.48 -56.35 -10.03
CA CYS A 1141 -0.66 -57.46 -10.49
C CYS A 1141 -1.49 -58.76 -10.53
N ASP A 1142 -1.36 -59.53 -11.62
CA ASP A 1142 -1.86 -60.89 -11.66
C ASP A 1142 -0.87 -61.83 -10.94
N VAL A 1143 -1.25 -62.28 -9.74
CA VAL A 1143 -0.47 -63.21 -8.93
C VAL A 1143 -1.00 -64.65 -9.01
N SER A 1144 -1.98 -64.93 -9.87
CA SER A 1144 -2.66 -66.23 -9.96
C SER A 1144 -1.68 -67.40 -10.20
N HIS A 1145 -0.61 -67.17 -10.97
CA HIS A 1145 0.45 -68.16 -11.21
C HIS A 1145 1.30 -68.45 -9.96
N LYS A 1146 1.36 -67.55 -8.97
CA LYS A 1146 2.10 -67.73 -7.71
C LYS A 1146 1.23 -68.19 -6.54
N CYS A 1147 -0.10 -68.13 -6.68
CA CYS A 1147 -1.06 -68.61 -5.68
C CYS A 1147 -1.46 -70.09 -5.88
N GLN A 1148 -0.72 -70.86 -6.68
CA GLN A 1148 -0.88 -72.32 -6.70
C GLN A 1148 -0.53 -72.87 -5.31
N SER A 1149 -1.57 -73.34 -4.61
CA SER A 1149 -1.49 -73.99 -3.31
C SER A 1149 -0.37 -75.03 -3.26
N SER A 1150 0.34 -75.09 -2.14
CA SER A 1150 1.29 -76.15 -1.77
C SER A 1150 0.64 -77.55 -1.61
N GLN A 1151 -0.59 -77.75 -2.06
CA GLN A 1151 -1.24 -79.06 -2.18
C GLN A 1151 -1.16 -79.60 -3.62
N MET A 1152 0.03 -80.03 -4.04
CA MET A 1152 0.15 -81.12 -5.02
C MET A 1152 1.33 -82.02 -4.64
N SER A 1153 1.14 -82.76 -3.55
CA SER A 1153 1.79 -84.06 -3.35
C SER A 1153 0.81 -85.00 -2.66
N GLN A 1154 -0.04 -85.63 -3.47
CA GLN A 1154 -0.52 -87.01 -3.31
C GLN A 1154 -1.16 -87.47 -4.61
#